data_AF-A0A7S3ZTW4-F1
#
_entry.id   AF-A0A7S3ZTW4-F1
#
_cell.length_a   1.000
_cell.length_b   1.000
_cell.length_c   1.000
_cell.angle_alpha   90.00
_cell.angle_beta   90.00
_cell.angle_gamma   90.00
#
_symmetry.space_group_name_H-M   'P 1'
#
loop_
_entity.id
_entity.type
_entity.pdbx_description
1 polymer ?
#
loop_
_entity_poly.entity_id
_entity_poly.type
_entity_poly.pdbx_seq_one_letter_code
_entity_poly.pdbx_strand_id
1 'polypeptide(L)'
;MKRIWLFAGAVAAALTPPLPQGARTTRMQAQNTKQDDPRRRKTPELFDEVKGPGITLRQKPEVMAPAGGWPQLKAAVHNGADAVYFGLSTFSARARATNFDPGAELDEVIAYLRENEVKGYVALNTLAFDKELDEIERLLRRCSEAGVDAVIVQDVGVMALAREVAPELPIHASTQQSISSADGAEFARERGATRVVVGRELSTQEIASVARGTSAEVEAFVHGALCISWSGQCLSSEAWGGRSANRGQCAQACRLPYAVVVDGSREEGLQYALSPGDLCGLDDVPALIQAGVSCFKIEGRLKDERYVAATTRAYREAIDAVWDHSTEDETVTRSDLRQVFARGQDSERDGLTPGFLRGPKHQSLVVGNAPRHRGVLAGRVVEVYPKKQGLELVVEPSAAIELKRGDGVVIDCGPDHAQDEVGGALYDVAPLNDGLVRLTFGRDVASKPWLSEGALLWRTSDSTVDAKLKRLASSSSVKRTSVDVAVSVRDGLLTVQLTDGQHSVVEDLVVEPPATQPLTSATIVKAVGSLGDTPWRLGGVSVDIQGDWWCYAGDIKQARRRAVESLKKLRAPQQRSASQNYGAARQKRNEAGADGGLNDEDLLEVEAVTPRVSVLVRDPEQVIAVCAFASHSDLVDEVVLDFLEMTNYQASIDVVRESGLRAVVAAPRITLPGERGLDGLIALKPDALLARSPGQLQSLNRGHGGVEIRGDFSLNAANAVSFAAYADEGLERLTPAHDLSGSAIASLARNLSPQRRMKLEPVLHQHLPIFHSSHCLYARYLSKGNSYADCGHVCERHKIHLQDENGQDHLVLADLGCRNTVFNAQAQSGADTLADWLEEGIARYRIEFVDENGESVRNVLGAYSDLFAARGRAPEPLWSLLSGVEDSNGNAQGASVGSLRSEKERKAGKGRKTTGQRRSHKVVVRRGNDATPRRKKAKTR
;
A
#
# COMPACT_ATOMS: atom_id res chain seq x y z
N MET A 1 0.51 64.65 16.67
CA MET A 1 1.10 65.86 16.07
C MET A 1 2.62 65.74 16.11
N LYS A 2 3.29 65.94 14.95
CA LYS A 2 4.75 66.08 14.67
C LYS A 2 5.61 64.82 14.93
N ARG A 3 6.06 64.07 13.90
CA ARG A 3 7.18 64.31 12.95
C ARG A 3 8.56 64.27 13.66
N ILE A 4 9.64 63.59 13.23
CA ILE A 4 10.01 62.69 12.11
C ILE A 4 11.59 62.51 12.15
N TRP A 5 12.17 61.52 11.43
CA TRP A 5 13.61 61.23 11.06
C TRP A 5 14.56 60.60 12.13
N LEU A 6 15.20 59.41 11.99
CA LEU A 6 16.09 58.74 10.98
C LEU A 6 17.48 59.37 10.79
N PHE A 7 18.58 58.67 11.18
CA PHE A 7 19.66 58.15 10.30
C PHE A 7 20.88 57.50 11.04
N ALA A 8 21.27 56.32 10.54
CA ALA A 8 22.57 55.63 10.38
C ALA A 8 23.84 55.84 11.27
N GLY A 9 24.49 54.72 11.66
CA GLY A 9 25.73 54.25 11.00
C GLY A 9 27.11 54.39 11.68
N ALA A 10 27.59 53.26 12.25
CA ALA A 10 28.98 52.73 12.32
C ALA A 10 30.14 53.45 13.10
N VAL A 11 30.84 52.70 13.98
CA VAL A 11 32.28 52.27 13.90
C VAL A 11 32.85 51.81 15.27
N ALA A 12 33.27 50.53 15.32
CA ALA A 12 34.44 49.84 15.93
C ALA A 12 34.89 49.88 17.42
N ALA A 13 35.38 48.67 17.82
CA ALA A 13 36.41 48.28 18.81
C ALA A 13 36.02 48.22 20.31
N ALA A 14 36.43 47.26 21.16
CA ALA A 14 37.16 45.99 21.06
C ALA A 14 37.09 45.27 22.44
N LEU A 15 37.38 43.96 22.49
CA LEU A 15 38.21 43.21 23.46
C LEU A 15 37.60 41.89 24.00
N THR A 16 38.29 40.80 23.62
CA THR A 16 38.28 39.43 24.14
C THR A 16 39.62 39.15 24.84
N PRO A 17 39.69 38.13 25.72
CA PRO A 17 40.92 37.32 25.85
C PRO A 17 40.59 35.79 26.02
N PRO A 18 41.56 34.86 26.19
CA PRO A 18 42.19 34.12 25.09
C PRO A 18 42.18 32.57 25.25
N LEU A 19 42.56 31.87 24.17
CA LEU A 19 42.86 30.42 24.09
C LEU A 19 44.38 30.15 24.17
N PRO A 20 44.85 28.95 24.57
CA PRO A 20 46.25 28.56 24.47
C PRO A 20 46.57 27.74 23.20
N GLN A 21 47.76 27.95 22.64
CA GLN A 21 48.34 27.22 21.50
C GLN A 21 49.39 26.18 21.96
N GLY A 22 49.56 25.14 21.16
CA GLY A 22 50.76 24.31 21.11
C GLY A 22 50.85 23.56 19.79
N ALA A 23 51.73 24.00 18.89
CA ALA A 23 51.99 23.40 17.58
C ALA A 23 53.25 22.53 17.61
N ARG A 24 53.30 21.47 16.79
CA ARG A 24 54.54 20.96 16.17
C ARG A 24 54.23 20.28 14.83
N THR A 25 55.00 20.69 13.82
CA THR A 25 55.01 20.22 12.43
C THR A 25 55.94 19.02 12.26
N THR A 26 55.62 18.11 11.34
CA THR A 26 56.61 17.27 10.65
C THR A 26 56.12 16.86 9.26
N ARG A 27 56.99 17.09 8.26
CA ARG A 27 56.88 16.64 6.85
C ARG A 27 57.15 15.13 6.75
N MET A 28 56.34 14.40 5.97
CA MET A 28 56.72 13.15 5.27
C MET A 28 55.94 13.12 3.94
N GLN A 29 56.62 13.40 2.81
CA GLN A 29 57.11 12.42 1.82
C GLN A 29 56.00 11.65 1.08
N ALA A 30 55.88 11.97 -0.21
CA ALA A 30 55.11 11.24 -1.21
C ALA A 30 55.82 9.92 -1.58
N GLN A 31 55.10 8.79 -1.54
CA GLN A 31 55.45 7.57 -2.27
C GLN A 31 54.20 6.79 -2.70
N ASN A 32 54.08 6.64 -4.02
CA ASN A 32 53.45 5.59 -4.84
C ASN A 32 52.23 4.80 -4.33
N THR A 33 51.08 5.15 -4.95
CA THR A 33 50.11 4.28 -5.62
C THR A 33 50.33 2.75 -5.55
N LYS A 34 49.46 2.08 -4.78
CA LYS A 34 48.85 0.81 -5.19
C LYS A 34 47.38 1.07 -5.46
N GLN A 35 46.90 0.66 -6.63
CA GLN A 35 45.50 0.75 -7.05
C GLN A 35 44.61 -0.03 -6.07
N ASP A 36 43.78 0.69 -5.32
CA ASP A 36 42.68 0.12 -4.55
C ASP A 36 41.48 -0.11 -5.46
N ASP A 37 41.00 -1.35 -5.52
CA ASP A 37 39.80 -1.78 -6.23
C ASP A 37 38.54 -1.24 -5.53
N PRO A 38 37.68 -0.44 -6.20
CA PRO A 38 36.48 0.14 -5.60
C PRO A 38 35.39 -0.88 -5.23
N ARG A 39 35.56 -2.18 -5.55
CA ARG A 39 34.57 -3.24 -5.26
C ARG A 39 34.61 -3.81 -3.83
N ARG A 40 35.54 -3.34 -2.97
CA ARG A 40 35.63 -3.79 -1.56
C ARG A 40 35.43 -2.65 -0.58
N ARG A 41 34.27 -2.01 -0.57
CA ARG A 41 33.82 -1.30 0.63
C ARG A 41 33.29 -2.32 1.63
N LYS A 42 34.06 -2.59 2.69
CA LYS A 42 33.48 -2.96 3.99
C LYS A 42 32.48 -1.86 4.34
N THR A 43 31.27 -2.23 4.73
CA THR A 43 30.14 -1.37 5.09
C THR A 43 30.19 -1.09 6.59
N PRO A 44 30.48 0.13 7.07
CA PRO A 44 30.15 0.44 8.47
C PRO A 44 29.40 1.76 8.70
N GLU A 45 29.12 2.59 7.68
CA GLU A 45 28.63 3.97 7.94
C GLU A 45 27.46 4.42 7.04
N LEU A 46 26.51 3.54 6.72
CA LEU A 46 25.33 3.92 5.92
C LEU A 46 23.97 3.55 6.54
N PHE A 47 23.98 2.97 7.74
CA PHE A 47 22.75 2.56 8.42
C PHE A 47 22.54 3.45 9.64
N ASP A 48 21.35 4.02 9.78
CA ASP A 48 20.87 4.34 11.13
C ASP A 48 20.81 2.98 11.86
N GLU A 49 21.80 2.70 12.72
CA GLU A 49 21.83 1.44 13.46
C GLU A 49 20.49 1.22 14.15
N VAL A 50 19.89 0.03 13.96
CA VAL A 50 18.64 -0.34 14.63
C VAL A 50 18.88 -0.24 16.13
N LYS A 51 18.27 0.75 16.77
CA LYS A 51 18.46 1.01 18.20
C LYS A 51 17.71 -0.05 19.00
N GLY A 52 18.41 -0.65 19.96
CA GLY A 52 17.91 -1.70 20.85
C GLY A 52 18.61 -3.05 20.63
N PRO A 53 18.31 -4.08 21.46
CA PRO A 53 18.84 -5.42 21.21
C PRO A 53 18.32 -5.93 19.86
N GLY A 54 19.22 -6.49 19.05
CA GLY A 54 18.85 -7.11 17.77
C GLY A 54 17.88 -8.27 17.99
N ILE A 55 16.93 -8.45 17.06
CA ILE A 55 15.99 -9.57 17.12
C ILE A 55 16.64 -10.77 16.44
N THR A 56 16.92 -11.83 17.19
CA THR A 56 17.41 -13.09 16.60
C THR A 56 16.24 -13.84 15.99
N LEU A 57 16.17 -13.83 14.66
CA LEU A 57 15.21 -14.65 13.92
C LEU A 57 15.53 -16.14 14.08
N ARG A 58 14.50 -16.96 14.29
CA ARG A 58 14.64 -18.42 14.42
C ARG A 58 14.83 -19.12 13.08
N GLN A 59 14.39 -18.48 11.99
CA GLN A 59 14.48 -19.00 10.63
C GLN A 59 14.92 -17.89 9.69
N LYS A 60 15.52 -18.31 8.58
CA LYS A 60 15.88 -17.42 7.47
C LYS A 60 14.62 -16.75 6.93
N PRO A 61 14.64 -15.44 6.66
CA PRO A 61 13.50 -14.74 6.10
C PRO A 61 13.06 -15.30 4.74
N GLU A 62 11.75 -15.34 4.52
CA GLU A 62 11.14 -15.73 3.24
C GLU A 62 11.32 -14.63 2.18
N VAL A 63 11.63 -15.02 0.94
CA VAL A 63 11.39 -14.17 -0.24
C VAL A 63 10.00 -14.48 -0.78
N MET A 64 9.10 -13.50 -0.69
CA MET A 64 7.74 -13.64 -1.19
C MET A 64 7.51 -12.84 -2.47
N ALA A 65 7.30 -13.56 -3.56
CA ALA A 65 7.17 -13.02 -4.91
C ALA A 65 5.71 -12.90 -5.38
N PRO A 66 5.38 -11.90 -6.21
CA PRO A 66 4.03 -11.73 -6.76
C PRO A 66 3.79 -12.62 -7.99
N ALA A 67 2.58 -13.15 -8.13
CA ALA A 67 2.12 -13.74 -9.39
C ALA A 67 0.78 -13.14 -9.84
N GLY A 68 0.77 -12.63 -11.07
CA GLY A 68 -0.45 -12.20 -11.77
C GLY A 68 -1.10 -13.31 -12.61
N GLY A 69 -0.37 -14.38 -12.88
CA GLY A 69 -0.76 -15.56 -13.67
C GLY A 69 0.39 -16.55 -13.77
N TRP A 70 0.22 -17.59 -14.59
CA TRP A 70 1.19 -18.69 -14.76
C TRP A 70 2.63 -18.27 -15.12
N PRO A 71 2.89 -17.34 -16.07
CA PRO A 71 4.26 -16.96 -16.43
C PRO A 71 5.02 -16.38 -15.24
N GLN A 72 4.38 -15.48 -14.48
CA GLN A 72 4.95 -14.86 -13.29
C GLN A 72 5.16 -15.88 -12.18
N LEU A 73 4.20 -16.79 -11.98
CA LEU A 73 4.30 -17.83 -10.96
C LEU A 73 5.50 -18.75 -11.19
N LYS A 74 5.68 -19.22 -12.43
CA LYS A 74 6.84 -20.05 -12.81
C LYS A 74 8.15 -19.26 -12.65
N ALA A 75 8.17 -17.99 -13.06
CA ALA A 75 9.34 -17.14 -12.93
C ALA A 75 9.75 -16.92 -11.46
N ALA A 76 8.79 -16.73 -10.55
CA ALA A 76 9.05 -16.62 -9.13
C ALA A 76 9.69 -17.89 -8.55
N VAL A 77 9.08 -19.06 -8.82
CA VAL A 77 9.58 -20.36 -8.35
C VAL A 77 10.99 -20.63 -8.85
N HIS A 78 11.24 -20.41 -10.14
CA HIS A 78 12.56 -20.65 -10.75
C HIS A 78 13.67 -19.74 -10.21
N ASN A 79 13.31 -18.59 -9.63
CA ASN A 79 14.24 -17.57 -9.16
C ASN A 79 14.40 -17.51 -7.64
N GLY A 80 13.94 -18.55 -6.94
CA GLY A 80 14.22 -18.75 -5.51
C GLY A 80 13.22 -18.10 -4.56
N ALA A 81 11.98 -17.89 -5.00
CA ALA A 81 10.89 -17.55 -4.08
C ALA A 81 10.67 -18.69 -3.07
N ASP A 82 10.55 -18.36 -1.79
CA ASP A 82 10.11 -19.31 -0.76
C ASP A 82 8.57 -19.33 -0.67
N ALA A 83 7.92 -18.24 -1.09
CA ALA A 83 6.48 -18.13 -1.20
C ALA A 83 6.06 -17.31 -2.43
N VAL A 84 4.89 -17.61 -2.98
CA VAL A 84 4.25 -16.84 -4.04
C VAL A 84 2.87 -16.41 -3.59
N TYR A 85 2.59 -15.10 -3.70
CA TYR A 85 1.25 -14.57 -3.43
C TYR A 85 0.53 -14.16 -4.71
N PHE A 86 -0.74 -14.57 -4.83
CA PHE A 86 -1.56 -14.37 -6.03
C PHE A 86 -3.01 -14.05 -5.67
N GLY A 87 -3.74 -13.47 -6.62
CA GLY A 87 -5.18 -13.20 -6.47
C GLY A 87 -6.02 -14.28 -7.13
N LEU A 88 -7.28 -14.39 -6.69
CA LEU A 88 -8.32 -15.11 -7.41
C LEU A 88 -9.10 -14.13 -8.31
N SER A 89 -10.00 -14.68 -9.13
CA SER A 89 -10.84 -13.91 -10.05
C SER A 89 -11.69 -12.82 -9.39
N THR A 90 -11.98 -12.93 -8.08
CA THR A 90 -12.69 -11.92 -7.28
C THR A 90 -11.94 -11.59 -5.96
N PHE A 91 -12.29 -10.45 -5.33
CA PHE A 91 -11.77 -9.97 -4.04
C PHE A 91 -10.24 -9.76 -3.93
N SER A 92 -9.58 -9.47 -5.06
CA SER A 92 -8.15 -9.11 -5.11
C SER A 92 -7.98 -7.61 -5.30
N ALA A 93 -7.10 -6.98 -4.50
CA ALA A 93 -6.75 -5.56 -4.66
C ALA A 93 -6.01 -5.22 -5.98
N ARG A 94 -5.81 -6.21 -6.85
CA ARG A 94 -5.29 -6.06 -8.21
C ARG A 94 -6.24 -6.73 -9.19
N ALA A 95 -7.49 -6.28 -9.20
CA ALA A 95 -8.57 -6.82 -10.04
C ALA A 95 -8.28 -6.82 -11.56
N ARG A 96 -7.29 -6.03 -12.01
CA ARG A 96 -6.84 -5.99 -13.42
C ARG A 96 -5.77 -7.03 -13.79
N ALA A 97 -5.21 -7.75 -12.82
CA ALA A 97 -4.33 -8.88 -13.11
C ALA A 97 -5.15 -10.02 -13.72
N THR A 98 -4.51 -10.94 -14.45
CA THR A 98 -5.18 -12.13 -14.98
C THR A 98 -5.84 -12.92 -13.85
N ASN A 99 -5.11 -13.09 -12.73
CA ASN A 99 -5.52 -13.87 -11.56
C ASN A 99 -5.85 -15.34 -11.94
N PHE A 100 -6.07 -16.17 -10.93
CA PHE A 100 -6.41 -17.59 -11.15
C PHE A 100 -7.88 -17.86 -10.88
N ASP A 101 -8.48 -18.76 -11.65
CA ASP A 101 -9.83 -19.24 -11.39
C ASP A 101 -9.86 -20.21 -10.19
N PRO A 102 -10.72 -19.98 -9.18
CA PRO A 102 -10.79 -20.82 -7.99
C PRO A 102 -11.27 -22.25 -8.25
N GLY A 103 -12.07 -22.48 -9.30
CA GLY A 103 -12.61 -23.79 -9.65
C GLY A 103 -11.69 -24.57 -10.59
N ALA A 104 -11.16 -23.91 -11.63
CA ALA A 104 -10.42 -24.56 -12.71
C ALA A 104 -8.91 -24.66 -12.45
N GLU A 105 -8.30 -23.69 -11.77
CA GLU A 105 -6.83 -23.55 -11.73
C GLU A 105 -6.22 -23.68 -10.34
N LEU A 106 -6.97 -23.37 -9.27
CA LEU A 106 -6.39 -23.28 -7.92
C LEU A 106 -5.69 -24.57 -7.46
N ASP A 107 -6.26 -25.75 -7.72
CA ASP A 107 -5.63 -27.02 -7.34
C ASP A 107 -4.32 -27.25 -8.10
N GLU A 108 -4.28 -26.92 -9.39
CA GLU A 108 -3.08 -27.04 -10.23
C GLU A 108 -1.98 -26.08 -9.76
N VAL A 109 -2.35 -24.84 -9.43
CA VAL A 109 -1.43 -23.83 -8.89
C VAL A 109 -0.80 -24.30 -7.58
N ILE A 110 -1.63 -24.76 -6.63
CA ILE A 110 -1.15 -25.22 -5.33
C ILE A 110 -0.33 -26.51 -5.47
N ALA A 111 -0.71 -27.42 -6.37
CA ALA A 111 0.08 -28.61 -6.68
C ALA A 111 1.46 -28.24 -7.22
N TYR A 112 1.54 -27.35 -8.21
CA TYR A 112 2.81 -26.91 -8.80
C TYR A 112 3.72 -26.22 -7.77
N LEU A 113 3.17 -25.31 -6.95
CA LEU A 113 3.95 -24.64 -5.90
C LEU A 113 4.51 -25.64 -4.89
N ARG A 114 3.70 -26.61 -4.46
CA ARG A 114 4.11 -27.67 -3.53
C ARG A 114 5.19 -28.59 -4.11
N GLU A 115 5.05 -28.99 -5.37
CA GLU A 115 6.06 -29.81 -6.08
C GLU A 115 7.44 -29.13 -6.09
N ASN A 116 7.46 -27.80 -6.05
CA ASN A 116 8.68 -26.98 -6.02
C ASN A 116 9.01 -26.44 -4.62
N GLU A 117 8.33 -26.90 -3.58
CA GLU A 117 8.57 -26.50 -2.17
C GLU A 117 8.39 -25.00 -1.91
N VAL A 118 7.47 -24.38 -2.64
CA VAL A 118 7.12 -22.97 -2.51
C VAL A 118 5.73 -22.86 -1.89
N LYS A 119 5.55 -21.96 -0.93
CA LYS A 119 4.25 -21.71 -0.29
C LYS A 119 3.33 -20.89 -1.20
N GLY A 120 2.05 -21.20 -1.21
CA GLY A 120 1.02 -20.48 -1.96
C GLY A 120 0.11 -19.65 -1.06
N TYR A 121 0.16 -18.32 -1.21
CA TYR A 121 -0.70 -17.42 -0.45
C TYR A 121 -1.74 -16.72 -1.34
N VAL A 122 -3.01 -16.80 -0.95
CA VAL A 122 -4.10 -16.18 -1.70
C VAL A 122 -4.42 -14.80 -1.13
N ALA A 123 -4.42 -13.78 -1.97
CA ALA A 123 -4.81 -12.43 -1.59
C ALA A 123 -6.33 -12.24 -1.71
N LEU A 124 -7.00 -12.21 -0.56
CA LEU A 124 -8.42 -11.84 -0.37
C LEU A 124 -8.49 -10.49 0.36
N ASN A 125 -7.78 -9.51 -0.19
CA ASN A 125 -7.41 -8.29 0.50
C ASN A 125 -8.22 -7.07 0.03
N THR A 126 -9.52 -7.21 -0.08
CA THR A 126 -10.44 -6.09 -0.36
C THR A 126 -11.47 -5.93 0.74
N LEU A 127 -12.09 -4.75 0.85
CA LEU A 127 -13.32 -4.62 1.64
C LEU A 127 -14.42 -5.51 1.06
N ALA A 128 -15.19 -6.13 1.95
CA ALA A 128 -16.35 -6.93 1.61
C ALA A 128 -17.62 -6.17 1.98
N PHE A 129 -18.61 -6.12 1.08
CA PHE A 129 -19.95 -5.63 1.43
C PHE A 129 -20.87 -6.80 1.76
N ASP A 130 -21.97 -6.57 2.48
CA ASP A 130 -22.84 -7.63 3.01
C ASP A 130 -23.28 -8.67 1.97
N LYS A 131 -23.71 -8.20 0.79
CA LYS A 131 -24.15 -9.08 -0.31
C LYS A 131 -23.07 -10.00 -0.87
N GLU A 132 -21.80 -9.75 -0.54
CA GLU A 132 -20.63 -10.46 -1.04
C GLU A 132 -20.11 -11.51 -0.03
N LEU A 133 -20.62 -11.48 1.22
CA LEU A 133 -20.14 -12.37 2.29
C LEU A 133 -20.33 -13.85 1.98
N ASP A 134 -21.45 -14.23 1.34
CA ASP A 134 -21.69 -15.62 0.94
C ASP A 134 -20.71 -16.11 -0.14
N GLU A 135 -20.25 -15.23 -1.04
CA GLU A 135 -19.23 -15.58 -2.03
C GLU A 135 -17.86 -15.73 -1.37
N ILE A 136 -17.51 -14.82 -0.46
CA ILE A 136 -16.26 -14.87 0.29
C ILE A 136 -16.19 -16.13 1.16
N GLU A 137 -17.28 -16.53 1.80
CA GLU A 137 -17.33 -17.80 2.55
C GLU A 137 -16.95 -18.98 1.65
N ARG A 138 -17.57 -19.08 0.46
CA ARG A 138 -17.28 -20.17 -0.49
C ARG A 138 -15.81 -20.16 -0.90
N LEU A 139 -15.23 -18.98 -1.12
CA LEU A 139 -13.82 -18.85 -1.47
C LEU A 139 -12.89 -19.26 -0.32
N LEU A 140 -13.19 -18.89 0.92
CA LEU A 140 -12.41 -19.28 2.10
C LEU A 140 -12.39 -20.80 2.27
N ARG A 141 -13.54 -21.46 2.12
CA ARG A 141 -13.65 -22.93 2.14
C ARG A 141 -12.83 -23.55 1.01
N ARG A 142 -12.98 -23.02 -0.20
CA ARG A 142 -12.25 -23.49 -1.38
C ARG A 142 -10.73 -23.37 -1.21
N CYS A 143 -10.23 -22.27 -0.65
CA CYS A 143 -8.82 -22.09 -0.33
C CYS A 143 -8.35 -23.12 0.71
N SER A 144 -9.14 -23.38 1.74
CA SER A 144 -8.84 -24.42 2.74
C SER A 144 -8.76 -25.81 2.11
N GLU A 145 -9.74 -26.18 1.28
CA GLU A 145 -9.83 -27.47 0.59
C GLU A 145 -8.67 -27.70 -0.40
N ALA A 146 -8.26 -26.66 -1.13
CA ALA A 146 -7.11 -26.71 -2.05
C ALA A 146 -5.76 -26.88 -1.31
N GLY A 147 -5.74 -26.61 0.00
CA GLY A 147 -4.51 -26.59 0.80
C GLY A 147 -3.67 -25.35 0.57
N VAL A 148 -4.31 -24.18 0.41
CA VAL A 148 -3.65 -22.87 0.43
C VAL A 148 -2.94 -22.68 1.77
N ASP A 149 -1.69 -22.18 1.73
CA ASP A 149 -0.86 -22.05 2.93
C ASP A 149 -1.32 -20.89 3.83
N ALA A 150 -1.83 -19.80 3.25
CA ALA A 150 -2.45 -18.70 3.98
C ALA A 150 -3.32 -17.83 3.08
N VAL A 151 -4.29 -17.13 3.66
CA VAL A 151 -5.01 -16.03 3.02
C VAL A 151 -4.54 -14.68 3.55
N ILE A 152 -4.30 -13.72 2.65
CA ILE A 152 -3.94 -12.34 3.01
C ILE A 152 -5.22 -11.50 3.03
N VAL A 153 -5.65 -11.07 4.21
CA VAL A 153 -6.99 -10.50 4.45
C VAL A 153 -6.89 -9.07 4.96
N GLN A 154 -7.75 -8.19 4.44
CA GLN A 154 -7.89 -6.81 4.92
C GLN A 154 -9.08 -6.64 5.86
N ASP A 155 -10.24 -7.14 5.47
CA ASP A 155 -11.50 -6.90 6.17
C ASP A 155 -11.59 -7.74 7.45
N VAL A 156 -11.81 -7.09 8.60
CA VAL A 156 -11.87 -7.78 9.90
C VAL A 156 -13.06 -8.75 10.00
N GLY A 157 -14.16 -8.46 9.29
CA GLY A 157 -15.30 -9.37 9.19
C GLY A 157 -14.95 -10.62 8.38
N VAL A 158 -14.14 -10.48 7.34
CA VAL A 158 -13.61 -11.63 6.58
C VAL A 158 -12.63 -12.46 7.43
N MET A 159 -11.83 -11.84 8.30
CA MET A 159 -11.01 -12.59 9.27
C MET A 159 -11.87 -13.41 10.22
N ALA A 160 -12.91 -12.79 10.80
CA ALA A 160 -13.86 -13.48 11.68
C ALA A 160 -14.55 -14.65 10.96
N LEU A 161 -15.00 -14.42 9.73
CA LEU A 161 -15.62 -15.45 8.89
C LEU A 161 -14.67 -16.60 8.58
N ALA A 162 -13.40 -16.31 8.24
CA ALA A 162 -12.37 -17.32 7.99
C ALA A 162 -12.14 -18.21 9.21
N ARG A 163 -12.06 -17.62 10.40
CA ARG A 163 -11.93 -18.38 11.67
C ARG A 163 -13.11 -19.30 11.94
N GLU A 164 -14.30 -18.94 11.47
CA GLU A 164 -15.50 -19.75 11.64
C GLU A 164 -15.59 -20.88 10.61
N VAL A 165 -15.36 -20.59 9.33
CA VAL A 165 -15.64 -21.55 8.24
C VAL A 165 -14.43 -22.39 7.84
N ALA A 166 -13.23 -21.88 8.10
CA ALA A 166 -11.94 -22.49 7.78
C ALA A 166 -10.91 -22.25 8.92
N PRO A 167 -11.18 -22.72 10.15
CA PRO A 167 -10.38 -22.41 11.35
C PRO A 167 -8.89 -22.80 11.26
N GLU A 168 -8.56 -23.78 10.41
CA GLU A 168 -7.19 -24.26 10.19
C GLU A 168 -6.44 -23.50 9.08
N LEU A 169 -7.12 -22.63 8.31
CA LEU A 169 -6.51 -21.83 7.26
C LEU A 169 -5.79 -20.62 7.89
N PRO A 170 -4.46 -20.51 7.79
CA PRO A 170 -3.73 -19.38 8.34
C PRO A 170 -4.13 -18.06 7.70
N ILE A 171 -4.15 -17.01 8.52
CA ILE A 171 -4.53 -15.66 8.10
C ILE A 171 -3.30 -14.76 8.21
N HIS A 172 -2.98 -14.05 7.14
CA HIS A 172 -2.00 -12.98 7.13
C HIS A 172 -2.74 -11.64 7.06
N ALA A 173 -2.49 -10.75 8.01
CA ALA A 173 -3.11 -9.43 8.03
C ALA A 173 -2.50 -8.53 6.96
N SER A 174 -3.31 -8.05 6.02
CA SER A 174 -2.86 -7.26 4.87
C SER A 174 -2.37 -5.87 5.28
N THR A 175 -1.42 -5.31 4.53
CA THR A 175 -0.95 -3.91 4.67
C THR A 175 -2.08 -2.90 4.58
N GLN A 176 -3.22 -3.28 3.98
CA GLN A 176 -4.40 -2.44 3.90
C GLN A 176 -5.19 -2.33 5.21
N GLN A 177 -4.79 -3.01 6.28
CA GLN A 177 -5.26 -2.73 7.64
C GLN A 177 -4.51 -1.56 8.29
N SER A 178 -3.54 -0.96 7.59
CA SER A 178 -2.75 0.18 8.09
C SER A 178 -2.01 -0.12 9.40
N ILE A 179 -1.51 -1.36 9.58
CA ILE A 179 -0.78 -1.77 10.79
C ILE A 179 0.53 -0.99 10.88
N SER A 180 0.58 -0.04 11.81
CA SER A 180 1.71 0.86 12.04
C SER A 180 2.34 0.74 13.43
N SER A 181 1.75 -0.06 14.32
CA SER A 181 2.18 -0.19 15.72
C SER A 181 2.11 -1.65 16.22
N ALA A 182 2.77 -1.93 17.34
CA ALA A 182 2.69 -3.22 18.02
C ALA A 182 1.25 -3.54 18.45
N ASP A 183 0.50 -2.56 18.96
CA ASP A 183 -0.91 -2.74 19.31
C ASP A 183 -1.77 -3.10 18.09
N GLY A 184 -1.50 -2.50 16.93
CA GLY A 184 -2.18 -2.87 15.68
C GLY A 184 -1.84 -4.30 15.22
N ALA A 185 -0.59 -4.73 15.40
CA ALA A 185 -0.19 -6.10 15.11
C ALA A 185 -0.85 -7.11 16.06
N GLU A 186 -0.91 -6.78 17.36
CA GLU A 186 -1.57 -7.60 18.37
C GLU A 186 -3.08 -7.69 18.18
N PHE A 187 -3.74 -6.59 17.79
CA PHE A 187 -5.15 -6.60 17.42
C PHE A 187 -5.45 -7.64 16.32
N ALA A 188 -4.61 -7.67 15.28
CA ALA A 188 -4.74 -8.64 14.20
C ALA A 188 -4.43 -10.08 14.67
N ARG A 189 -3.39 -10.25 15.51
CA ARG A 189 -3.00 -11.55 16.06
C ARG A 189 -4.09 -12.17 16.92
N GLU A 190 -4.74 -11.40 17.79
CA GLU A 190 -5.86 -11.87 18.62
C GLU A 190 -7.05 -12.34 17.79
N ARG A 191 -7.15 -11.86 16.53
CA ARG A 191 -8.15 -12.29 15.54
C ARG A 191 -7.67 -13.42 14.63
N GLY A 192 -6.57 -14.07 15.01
CA GLY A 192 -6.04 -15.27 14.36
C GLY A 192 -5.04 -15.00 13.24
N ALA A 193 -4.53 -13.78 13.08
CA ALA A 193 -3.43 -13.53 12.17
C ALA A 193 -2.13 -14.18 12.70
N THR A 194 -1.48 -14.99 11.87
CA THR A 194 -0.15 -15.58 12.17
C THR A 194 0.99 -14.70 11.70
N ARG A 195 0.71 -13.81 10.73
CA ARG A 195 1.66 -12.85 10.15
C ARG A 195 0.97 -11.51 9.91
N VAL A 196 1.68 -10.42 10.11
CA VAL A 196 1.21 -9.06 9.87
C VAL A 196 2.07 -8.38 8.81
N VAL A 197 1.44 -7.83 7.78
CA VAL A 197 2.11 -7.02 6.77
C VAL A 197 2.05 -5.57 7.22
N VAL A 198 3.19 -5.01 7.62
CA VAL A 198 3.25 -3.65 8.16
C VAL A 198 3.06 -2.60 7.07
N GLY A 199 2.74 -1.36 7.48
CA GLY A 199 2.66 -0.21 6.59
C GLY A 199 3.97 0.00 5.81
N ARG A 200 3.85 0.42 4.54
CA ARG A 200 5.02 0.70 3.66
C ARG A 200 5.70 2.02 4.02
N GLU A 201 5.02 2.78 4.86
CA GLU A 201 5.38 4.10 5.32
C GLU A 201 6.21 4.05 6.61
N LEU A 202 6.47 2.86 7.16
CA LEU A 202 7.34 2.65 8.32
C LEU A 202 8.82 2.61 7.91
N SER A 203 9.65 3.23 8.75
CA SER A 203 11.09 3.06 8.76
C SER A 203 11.51 1.73 9.38
N THR A 204 12.73 1.28 9.07
CA THR A 204 13.29 0.05 9.64
C THR A 204 13.29 0.06 11.18
N GLN A 205 13.49 1.23 11.80
CA GLN A 205 13.44 1.37 13.26
C GLN A 205 12.02 1.17 13.81
N GLU A 206 11.00 1.70 13.12
CA GLU A 206 9.61 1.53 13.51
C GLU A 206 9.15 0.09 13.31
N ILE A 207 9.56 -0.54 12.20
CA ILE A 207 9.34 -1.98 11.94
C ILE A 207 9.94 -2.82 13.07
N ALA A 208 11.17 -2.52 13.50
CA ALA A 208 11.80 -3.20 14.63
C ALA A 208 11.01 -3.02 15.94
N SER A 209 10.38 -1.86 16.13
CA SER A 209 9.53 -1.61 17.30
C SER A 209 8.26 -2.47 17.27
N VAL A 210 7.61 -2.57 16.11
CA VAL A 210 6.46 -3.48 15.91
C VAL A 210 6.87 -4.92 16.18
N ALA A 211 7.95 -5.39 15.57
CA ALA A 211 8.43 -6.77 15.70
C ALA A 211 8.78 -7.16 17.14
N ARG A 212 9.28 -6.23 17.96
CA ARG A 212 9.52 -6.48 19.40
C ARG A 212 8.25 -6.58 20.23
N GLY A 213 7.18 -5.92 19.79
CA GLY A 213 5.92 -5.81 20.54
C GLY A 213 4.86 -6.85 20.18
N THR A 214 5.15 -7.76 19.24
CA THR A 214 4.21 -8.82 18.83
C THR A 214 4.89 -10.18 18.73
N SER A 215 4.10 -11.24 18.86
CA SER A 215 4.53 -12.60 18.55
C SER A 215 4.15 -13.07 17.15
N ALA A 216 3.37 -12.28 16.39
CA ALA A 216 3.08 -12.56 14.99
C ALA A 216 4.34 -12.33 14.13
N GLU A 217 4.47 -13.08 13.04
CA GLU A 217 5.54 -12.83 12.07
C GLU A 217 5.36 -11.45 11.41
N VAL A 218 6.45 -10.72 11.22
CA VAL A 218 6.43 -9.40 10.57
C VAL A 218 6.86 -9.53 9.11
N GLU A 219 6.01 -9.06 8.20
CA GLU A 219 6.25 -8.99 6.76
C GLU A 219 6.32 -7.54 6.30
N ALA A 220 7.33 -7.20 5.48
CA ALA A 220 7.51 -5.85 4.96
C ALA A 220 7.61 -5.87 3.42
N PHE A 221 7.03 -4.86 2.77
CA PHE A 221 7.31 -4.61 1.35
C PHE A 221 8.73 -4.09 1.21
N VAL A 222 9.46 -4.64 0.24
CA VAL A 222 10.87 -4.28 0.01
C VAL A 222 11.15 -3.79 -1.40
N HIS A 223 10.25 -4.05 -2.35
CA HIS A 223 10.45 -3.64 -3.74
C HIS A 223 9.13 -3.34 -4.47
N GLY A 224 9.18 -2.45 -5.47
CA GLY A 224 8.08 -2.19 -6.40
C GLY A 224 7.38 -0.84 -6.18
N ALA A 225 6.16 -0.71 -6.69
CA ALA A 225 5.49 0.59 -6.72
C ALA A 225 5.14 1.11 -5.31
N LEU A 226 5.72 2.25 -4.94
CA LEU A 226 5.46 2.89 -3.64
C LEU A 226 4.14 3.68 -3.69
N CYS A 227 3.30 3.45 -2.68
CA CYS A 227 2.09 4.23 -2.45
C CYS A 227 2.48 5.51 -1.71
N ILE A 228 1.91 6.65 -2.10
CA ILE A 228 2.11 7.90 -1.36
C ILE A 228 1.19 7.97 -0.13
N SER A 229 0.05 7.31 -0.20
CA SER A 229 -0.95 7.31 0.86
C SER A 229 -0.88 6.02 1.65
N TRP A 230 -1.12 6.11 2.97
CA TRP A 230 -1.26 4.98 3.86
C TRP A 230 -2.17 3.91 3.27
N SER A 231 -1.64 2.68 3.17
CA SER A 231 -2.37 1.55 2.58
C SER A 231 -3.65 1.29 3.38
N GLY A 232 -4.81 1.27 2.69
CA GLY A 232 -6.13 1.13 3.32
C GLY A 232 -6.87 2.45 3.57
N GLN A 233 -6.22 3.61 3.40
CA GLN A 233 -6.75 4.92 3.80
C GLN A 233 -6.91 5.91 2.63
N CYS A 234 -6.80 5.45 1.37
CA CYS A 234 -6.86 6.31 0.18
C CYS A 234 -8.24 6.27 -0.47
N LEU A 235 -8.91 7.43 -0.52
CA LEU A 235 -10.28 7.58 -1.03
C LEU A 235 -10.36 8.38 -2.34
N SER A 236 -9.24 8.82 -2.91
CA SER A 236 -9.20 9.62 -4.17
C SER A 236 -9.98 9.00 -5.33
N SER A 237 -9.82 7.70 -5.57
CA SER A 237 -10.49 7.02 -6.69
C SER A 237 -12.00 6.83 -6.43
N GLU A 238 -12.40 6.75 -5.15
CA GLU A 238 -13.79 6.68 -4.73
C GLU A 238 -14.48 8.04 -4.92
N ALA A 239 -13.85 9.10 -4.42
CA ALA A 239 -14.35 10.47 -4.51
C ALA A 239 -14.68 10.89 -5.96
N TRP A 240 -13.75 10.66 -6.91
CA TRP A 240 -13.91 11.15 -8.28
C TRP A 240 -14.55 10.15 -9.24
N GLY A 241 -14.44 8.85 -8.93
CA GLY A 241 -14.79 7.78 -9.87
C GLY A 241 -15.84 6.79 -9.37
N GLY A 242 -16.12 6.75 -8.06
CA GLY A 242 -16.87 5.65 -7.45
C GLY A 242 -16.12 4.32 -7.57
N ARG A 243 -14.78 4.39 -7.60
CA ARG A 243 -13.86 3.27 -7.79
C ARG A 243 -13.00 3.12 -6.54
N SER A 244 -13.41 2.25 -5.63
CA SER A 244 -12.69 2.08 -4.38
C SER A 244 -11.30 1.48 -4.60
N ALA A 245 -10.26 2.20 -4.16
CA ALA A 245 -8.89 1.69 -4.13
C ALA A 245 -8.76 0.51 -3.15
N ASN A 246 -9.52 0.54 -2.05
CA ASN A 246 -9.63 -0.52 -1.04
C ASN A 246 -10.35 -1.77 -1.57
N ARG A 247 -10.98 -1.69 -2.75
CA ARG A 247 -11.58 -2.81 -3.50
C ARG A 247 -10.85 -3.13 -4.80
N GLY A 248 -9.59 -2.71 -4.92
CA GLY A 248 -8.72 -3.06 -6.05
C GLY A 248 -8.92 -2.25 -7.32
N GLN A 249 -9.66 -1.14 -7.25
CA GLN A 249 -9.99 -0.28 -8.40
C GLN A 249 -9.21 1.05 -8.42
N CYS A 250 -8.04 1.08 -7.77
CA CYS A 250 -7.18 2.27 -7.71
C CYS A 250 -6.86 2.83 -9.11
N ALA A 251 -7.16 4.12 -9.28
CA ALA A 251 -6.96 4.87 -10.52
C ALA A 251 -5.59 5.54 -10.63
N GLN A 252 -4.75 5.43 -9.59
CA GLN A 252 -3.45 6.09 -9.50
C GLN A 252 -3.53 7.62 -9.58
N ALA A 253 -4.54 8.22 -8.94
CA ALA A 253 -4.74 9.67 -8.85
C ALA A 253 -3.49 10.43 -8.36
N CYS A 254 -2.71 9.86 -7.44
CA CYS A 254 -1.45 10.45 -6.98
C CYS A 254 -0.36 10.61 -8.07
N ARG A 255 -0.55 10.02 -9.25
CA ARG A 255 0.34 10.13 -10.41
C ARG A 255 -0.11 11.19 -11.42
N LEU A 256 -1.21 11.89 -11.15
CA LEU A 256 -1.68 13.04 -11.92
C LEU A 256 -0.85 14.29 -11.58
N PRO A 257 -0.81 15.28 -12.48
CA PRO A 257 -0.16 16.55 -12.20
C PRO A 257 -0.99 17.37 -11.20
N TYR A 258 -0.31 18.01 -10.25
CA TYR A 258 -0.90 18.95 -9.29
C TYR A 258 -0.02 20.20 -9.20
N ALA A 259 -0.62 21.37 -9.32
CA ALA A 259 0.06 22.61 -8.97
C ALA A 259 0.02 22.79 -7.45
N VAL A 260 1.16 23.08 -6.84
CA VAL A 260 1.23 23.38 -5.40
C VAL A 260 1.02 24.88 -5.22
N VAL A 261 0.08 25.24 -4.35
CA VAL A 261 -0.25 26.62 -4.01
C VAL A 261 0.05 26.83 -2.54
N VAL A 262 0.93 27.78 -2.23
CA VAL A 262 1.30 28.19 -0.86
C VAL A 262 0.76 29.60 -0.63
N ASP A 263 -0.10 29.78 0.37
CA ASP A 263 -0.68 31.08 0.73
C ASP A 263 -1.25 31.86 -0.48
N GLY A 264 -1.95 31.13 -1.37
CA GLY A 264 -2.54 31.67 -2.60
C GLY A 264 -1.56 31.89 -3.76
N SER A 265 -0.27 31.66 -3.57
CA SER A 265 0.76 31.78 -4.61
C SER A 265 1.15 30.41 -5.16
N ARG A 266 1.13 30.26 -6.49
CA ARG A 266 1.53 29.02 -7.14
C ARG A 266 3.05 28.86 -7.10
N GLU A 267 3.50 27.73 -6.59
CA GLU A 267 4.91 27.34 -6.57
C GLU A 267 5.33 26.72 -7.90
N GLU A 268 6.54 27.06 -8.36
CA GLU A 268 7.18 26.43 -9.51
C GLU A 268 7.97 25.18 -9.07
N GLY A 269 8.14 24.19 -9.96
CA GLY A 269 9.05 23.06 -9.74
C GLY A 269 8.41 21.68 -9.90
N LEU A 270 7.67 21.19 -8.89
CA LEU A 270 7.12 19.82 -8.93
C LEU A 270 5.80 19.78 -9.68
N GLN A 271 5.74 18.99 -10.74
CA GLN A 271 4.51 18.72 -11.47
C GLN A 271 3.72 17.57 -10.85
N TYR A 272 4.42 16.55 -10.33
CA TYR A 272 3.81 15.35 -9.74
C TYR A 272 4.11 15.29 -8.23
N ALA A 273 3.58 16.25 -7.48
CA ALA A 273 3.85 16.46 -6.04
C ALA A 273 3.49 15.26 -5.13
N LEU A 274 2.70 14.30 -5.63
CA LEU A 274 2.28 13.10 -4.90
C LEU A 274 2.83 11.79 -5.50
N SER A 275 3.79 11.86 -6.42
CA SER A 275 4.30 10.71 -7.18
C SER A 275 5.71 10.31 -6.73
N PRO A 276 5.87 9.38 -5.77
CA PRO A 276 7.18 8.95 -5.29
C PRO A 276 7.89 8.02 -6.29
N GLY A 277 9.20 7.85 -6.10
CA GLY A 277 9.96 6.78 -6.76
C GLY A 277 9.43 5.37 -6.44
N ASP A 278 9.99 4.35 -7.08
CA ASP A 278 9.74 2.95 -6.75
C ASP A 278 10.60 2.51 -5.56
N LEU A 279 10.01 1.71 -4.67
CA LEU A 279 10.71 1.15 -3.52
C LEU A 279 11.78 0.16 -3.99
N CYS A 280 12.98 0.27 -3.42
CA CYS A 280 14.08 -0.67 -3.55
C CYS A 280 14.88 -0.70 -2.25
N GLY A 281 14.56 -1.67 -1.39
CA GLY A 281 15.24 -1.92 -0.11
C GLY A 281 16.36 -2.95 -0.17
N LEU A 282 16.97 -3.21 -1.34
CA LEU A 282 18.08 -4.19 -1.46
C LEU A 282 19.25 -3.82 -0.55
N ASP A 283 19.60 -2.54 -0.53
CA ASP A 283 20.69 -2.02 0.31
C ASP A 283 20.31 -2.08 1.81
N ASP A 284 19.03 -2.20 2.14
CA ASP A 284 18.50 -2.20 3.51
C ASP A 284 18.24 -3.63 4.05
N VAL A 285 18.51 -4.68 3.27
CA VAL A 285 18.29 -6.08 3.67
C VAL A 285 18.94 -6.43 5.02
N PRO A 286 20.22 -6.08 5.31
CA PRO A 286 20.82 -6.39 6.61
C PRO A 286 20.04 -5.78 7.79
N ALA A 287 19.64 -4.51 7.67
CA ALA A 287 18.93 -3.79 8.71
C ALA A 287 17.51 -4.33 8.91
N LEU A 288 16.83 -4.75 7.83
CA LEU A 288 15.51 -5.37 7.89
C LEU A 288 15.54 -6.74 8.59
N ILE A 289 16.58 -7.55 8.33
CA ILE A 289 16.79 -8.82 9.05
C ILE A 289 16.99 -8.56 10.54
N GLN A 290 17.84 -7.60 10.89
CA GLN A 290 18.08 -7.20 12.29
C GLN A 290 16.82 -6.64 12.97
N ALA A 291 15.96 -5.95 12.21
CA ALA A 291 14.67 -5.45 12.66
C ALA A 291 13.62 -6.56 12.89
N GLY A 292 13.92 -7.82 12.56
CA GLY A 292 13.02 -8.95 12.76
C GLY A 292 12.01 -9.16 11.62
N VAL A 293 12.28 -8.63 10.42
CA VAL A 293 11.45 -8.92 9.24
C VAL A 293 11.61 -10.38 8.85
N SER A 294 10.53 -11.15 8.99
CA SER A 294 10.47 -12.59 8.72
C SER A 294 10.13 -12.89 7.25
N CYS A 295 9.55 -11.92 6.53
CA CYS A 295 9.18 -12.08 5.12
C CYS A 295 9.39 -10.79 4.32
N PHE A 296 10.16 -10.90 3.23
CA PHE A 296 10.48 -9.84 2.29
C PHE A 296 9.51 -9.92 1.11
N LYS A 297 8.55 -8.99 1.08
CA LYS A 297 7.49 -8.98 0.05
C LYS A 297 7.83 -8.07 -1.12
N ILE A 298 7.79 -8.63 -2.32
CA ILE A 298 7.96 -7.89 -3.58
C ILE A 298 6.58 -7.49 -4.12
N GLU A 299 6.34 -6.20 -4.39
CA GLU A 299 5.12 -5.75 -5.08
C GLU A 299 5.27 -5.95 -6.59
N GLY A 300 4.26 -6.52 -7.26
CA GLY A 300 4.32 -6.61 -8.71
C GLY A 300 3.32 -7.52 -9.40
N ARG A 301 2.11 -7.75 -8.86
CA ARG A 301 1.13 -8.67 -9.50
C ARG A 301 0.66 -8.22 -10.90
N LEU A 302 0.87 -6.96 -11.26
CA LEU A 302 0.61 -6.43 -12.61
C LEU A 302 1.86 -6.38 -13.50
N LYS A 303 2.99 -6.88 -13.00
CA LYS A 303 4.27 -6.91 -13.72
C LYS A 303 4.43 -8.21 -14.48
N ASP A 304 5.31 -8.18 -15.47
CA ASP A 304 5.61 -9.35 -16.29
C ASP A 304 6.59 -10.30 -15.58
N GLU A 305 6.80 -11.47 -16.18
CA GLU A 305 7.69 -12.50 -15.67
C GLU A 305 9.16 -12.06 -15.60
N ARG A 306 9.59 -11.09 -16.43
CA ARG A 306 10.97 -10.55 -16.40
C ARG A 306 11.21 -9.79 -15.11
N TYR A 307 10.27 -8.91 -14.74
CA TYR A 307 10.32 -8.18 -13.48
C TYR A 307 10.33 -9.14 -12.28
N VAL A 308 9.43 -10.14 -12.29
CA VAL A 308 9.32 -11.11 -11.19
C VAL A 308 10.61 -11.91 -11.05
N ALA A 309 11.18 -12.40 -12.15
CA ALA A 309 12.46 -13.11 -12.14
C ALA A 309 13.60 -12.25 -11.58
N ALA A 310 13.77 -11.04 -12.11
CA ALA A 310 14.86 -10.14 -11.72
C ALA A 310 14.79 -9.77 -10.24
N THR A 311 13.61 -9.34 -9.77
CA THR A 311 13.43 -8.91 -8.38
C THR A 311 13.54 -10.08 -7.40
N THR A 312 12.89 -11.21 -7.67
CA THR A 312 12.96 -12.40 -6.80
C THR A 312 14.40 -12.86 -6.64
N ARG A 313 15.14 -12.96 -7.74
CA ARG A 313 16.55 -13.38 -7.74
C ARG A 313 17.43 -12.43 -6.93
N ALA A 314 17.28 -11.11 -7.15
CA ALA A 314 18.07 -10.10 -6.44
C ALA A 314 17.87 -10.15 -4.92
N TYR A 315 16.63 -10.30 -4.44
CA TYR A 315 16.37 -10.41 -3.00
C TYR A 315 16.81 -11.75 -2.41
N ARG A 316 16.67 -12.85 -3.15
CA ARG A 316 17.18 -14.16 -2.73
C ARG A 316 18.69 -14.11 -2.50
N GLU A 317 19.43 -13.60 -3.47
CA GLU A 317 20.88 -13.43 -3.39
C GLU A 317 21.28 -12.50 -2.24
N ALA A 318 20.61 -11.35 -2.09
CA ALA A 318 20.91 -10.41 -1.01
C ALA A 318 20.68 -11.02 0.38
N ILE A 319 19.59 -11.75 0.59
CA ILE A 319 19.32 -12.42 1.87
C ILE A 319 20.30 -13.57 2.10
N ASP A 320 20.66 -14.34 1.07
CA ASP A 320 21.65 -15.42 1.17
C ASP A 320 23.04 -14.90 1.53
N ALA A 321 23.47 -13.80 0.91
CA ALA A 321 24.73 -13.14 1.22
C ALA A 321 24.79 -12.69 2.68
N VAL A 322 23.71 -12.13 3.22
CA VAL A 322 23.68 -11.69 4.62
C VAL A 322 23.57 -12.87 5.59
N TRP A 323 22.65 -13.80 5.35
CA TRP A 323 22.28 -14.86 6.29
C TRP A 323 23.25 -16.04 6.29
N ASP A 324 23.71 -16.49 5.11
CA ASP A 324 24.63 -17.63 4.98
C ASP A 324 26.09 -17.17 4.84
N HIS A 325 26.34 -15.86 4.82
CA HIS A 325 27.65 -15.27 4.51
C HIS A 325 28.19 -15.71 3.14
N SER A 326 27.28 -15.89 2.18
CA SER A 326 27.62 -16.27 0.80
C SER A 326 28.45 -15.18 0.11
N THR A 327 29.41 -15.61 -0.73
CA THR A 327 30.27 -14.74 -1.54
C THR A 327 30.04 -14.92 -3.04
N GLU A 328 28.89 -15.45 -3.44
CA GLU A 328 28.54 -15.58 -4.85
C GLU A 328 28.34 -14.20 -5.50
N ASP A 329 28.72 -14.08 -6.77
CA ASP A 329 28.54 -12.85 -7.55
C ASP A 329 27.04 -12.60 -7.83
N GLU A 330 26.63 -11.33 -7.78
CA GLU A 330 25.27 -10.90 -8.13
C GLU A 330 24.93 -11.27 -9.57
N THR A 331 23.87 -12.04 -9.77
CA THR A 331 23.42 -12.40 -11.13
C THR A 331 22.53 -11.31 -11.75
N VAL A 332 21.85 -10.54 -10.91
CA VAL A 332 21.00 -9.41 -11.28
C VAL A 332 21.60 -8.13 -10.73
N THR A 333 21.91 -7.19 -11.61
CA THR A 333 22.48 -5.89 -11.23
C THR A 333 21.38 -4.87 -10.93
N ARG A 334 21.71 -3.80 -10.20
CA ARG A 334 20.79 -2.65 -10.05
C ARG A 334 20.36 -2.04 -11.39
N SER A 335 21.22 -2.10 -12.41
CA SER A 335 20.89 -1.63 -13.77
C SER A 335 19.79 -2.48 -14.41
N ASP A 336 19.84 -3.80 -14.22
CA ASP A 336 18.78 -4.71 -14.69
C ASP A 336 17.43 -4.35 -14.04
N LEU A 337 17.42 -4.06 -12.73
CA LEU A 337 16.22 -3.65 -12.00
C LEU A 337 15.65 -2.31 -12.49
N ARG A 338 16.52 -1.33 -12.74
CA ARG A 338 16.12 -0.04 -13.34
C ARG A 338 15.50 -0.25 -14.72
N GLN A 339 16.09 -1.12 -15.53
CA GLN A 339 15.64 -1.41 -16.89
C GLN A 339 14.24 -2.02 -16.92
N VAL A 340 13.91 -2.95 -16.00
CA VAL A 340 12.57 -3.53 -15.93
C VAL A 340 11.56 -2.59 -15.28
N PHE A 341 11.97 -1.84 -14.26
CA PHE A 341 11.07 -0.98 -13.53
C PHE A 341 11.75 0.04 -12.61
N ALA A 342 12.02 1.23 -13.15
CA ALA A 342 12.22 2.44 -12.36
C ALA A 342 11.58 3.67 -13.04
N ARG A 343 11.07 4.60 -12.23
CA ARG A 343 10.60 5.93 -12.69
C ARG A 343 11.75 6.93 -12.64
N GLY A 344 12.61 6.96 -13.66
CA GLY A 344 13.70 7.94 -13.74
C GLY A 344 13.22 9.37 -13.43
N GLN A 345 13.79 9.99 -12.39
CA GLN A 345 13.33 11.29 -11.89
C GLN A 345 14.20 12.44 -12.40
N ASP A 346 15.53 12.31 -12.31
CA ASP A 346 16.49 13.29 -12.81
C ASP A 346 17.88 12.64 -13.04
N SER A 347 18.91 13.45 -13.31
CA SER A 347 20.26 12.98 -13.58
C SER A 347 20.97 12.29 -12.41
N GLU A 348 20.50 12.50 -11.18
CA GLU A 348 21.09 11.93 -9.96
C GLU A 348 20.23 10.79 -9.39
N ARG A 349 18.93 10.80 -9.69
CA ARG A 349 17.92 9.92 -9.11
C ARG A 349 17.27 9.07 -10.19
N ASP A 350 17.71 7.82 -10.24
CA ASP A 350 17.28 6.76 -11.15
C ASP A 350 15.80 6.32 -11.00
N GLY A 351 15.12 6.78 -9.95
CA GLY A 351 13.74 6.42 -9.64
C GLY A 351 13.57 5.27 -8.67
N LEU A 352 14.64 4.58 -8.27
CA LEU A 352 14.65 3.59 -7.19
C LEU A 352 15.05 4.28 -5.88
N THR A 353 14.19 4.19 -4.88
CA THR A 353 14.36 4.83 -3.57
C THR A 353 14.22 3.80 -2.44
N PRO A 354 14.92 3.95 -1.30
CA PRO A 354 14.60 3.18 -0.11
C PRO A 354 13.18 3.48 0.42
N GLY A 355 12.45 4.44 -0.16
CA GLY A 355 11.11 4.82 0.26
C GLY A 355 11.15 5.37 1.67
N PHE A 356 10.32 4.81 2.55
CA PHE A 356 10.24 5.21 3.96
C PHE A 356 11.16 4.41 4.88
N LEU A 357 11.91 3.40 4.38
CA LEU A 357 12.74 2.52 5.21
C LEU A 357 13.80 3.30 6.02
N ARG A 358 14.23 4.47 5.52
CA ARG A 358 15.17 5.39 6.18
C ARG A 358 14.47 6.64 6.74
N GLY A 359 13.18 6.52 7.04
CA GLY A 359 12.29 7.64 7.39
C GLY A 359 11.73 8.35 6.15
N PRO A 360 10.84 9.35 6.33
CA PRO A 360 10.05 9.92 5.25
C PRO A 360 10.82 10.83 4.29
N LYS A 361 12.03 11.28 4.66
CA LYS A 361 13.03 12.01 3.84
C LYS A 361 12.39 12.87 2.74
N HIS A 362 11.59 13.86 3.13
CA HIS A 362 10.60 14.47 2.24
C HIS A 362 11.23 15.05 0.97
N GLN A 363 12.43 15.62 1.04
CA GLN A 363 13.13 16.25 -0.08
C GLN A 363 13.63 15.27 -1.16
N SER A 364 13.82 13.98 -0.81
CA SER A 364 14.29 12.95 -1.75
C SER A 364 13.25 11.88 -2.07
N LEU A 365 12.22 11.72 -1.22
CA LEU A 365 11.13 10.76 -1.43
C LEU A 365 10.31 11.08 -2.69
N VAL A 366 9.94 12.35 -2.87
CA VAL A 366 9.19 12.84 -4.03
C VAL A 366 10.01 13.91 -4.76
N VAL A 367 10.55 13.49 -5.90
CA VAL A 367 11.19 14.38 -6.87
C VAL A 367 10.18 14.93 -7.86
N GLY A 368 9.12 14.19 -8.19
CA GLY A 368 7.93 14.72 -8.83
C GLY A 368 8.09 15.18 -10.28
N ASN A 369 9.09 14.67 -11.01
CA ASN A 369 9.33 15.03 -12.41
C ASN A 369 8.65 14.08 -13.40
N ALA A 370 8.50 12.81 -13.04
CA ALA A 370 7.95 11.80 -13.94
C ALA A 370 7.07 10.77 -13.20
N PRO A 371 5.88 10.45 -13.74
CA PRO A 371 4.99 9.44 -13.14
C PRO A 371 5.18 8.03 -13.73
N ARG A 372 5.91 7.91 -14.86
CA ARG A 372 6.03 6.68 -15.66
C ARG A 372 7.43 6.06 -15.58
N HIS A 373 7.50 4.79 -15.95
CA HIS A 373 8.76 4.07 -16.10
C HIS A 373 9.58 4.67 -17.25
N ARG A 374 10.86 4.97 -16.99
CA ARG A 374 11.80 5.52 -17.99
C ARG A 374 13.04 4.64 -18.20
N GLY A 375 13.27 3.65 -17.36
CA GLY A 375 14.43 2.76 -17.48
C GLY A 375 15.71 3.40 -16.94
N VAL A 376 16.81 3.26 -17.68
CA VAL A 376 18.15 3.70 -17.23
C VAL A 376 18.53 5.02 -17.87
N LEU A 377 19.14 5.94 -17.11
CA LEU A 377 19.67 7.20 -17.67
C LEU A 377 20.76 6.87 -18.71
N ALA A 378 20.53 7.31 -19.95
CA ALA A 378 21.40 7.04 -21.08
C ALA A 378 22.34 8.19 -21.42
N GLY A 379 22.00 9.42 -21.03
CA GLY A 379 22.84 10.58 -21.31
C GLY A 379 22.06 11.90 -21.33
N ARG A 380 22.70 12.93 -21.88
CA ARG A 380 22.13 14.27 -22.06
C ARG A 380 22.22 14.70 -23.51
N VAL A 381 21.16 15.30 -24.03
CA VAL A 381 21.14 15.87 -25.39
C VAL A 381 22.04 17.10 -25.45
N VAL A 382 22.96 17.12 -26.40
CA VAL A 382 23.87 18.24 -26.66
C VAL A 382 23.40 19.03 -27.88
N GLU A 383 22.94 18.36 -28.94
CA GLU A 383 22.44 19.02 -30.15
C GLU A 383 21.21 18.29 -30.70
N VAL A 384 20.28 19.05 -31.28
CA VAL A 384 19.05 18.54 -31.90
C VAL A 384 19.05 18.86 -33.40
N TYR A 385 18.93 17.83 -34.24
CA TYR A 385 18.87 17.97 -35.70
C TYR A 385 17.48 17.59 -36.21
N PRO A 386 16.55 18.55 -36.36
CA PRO A 386 15.22 18.30 -36.88
C PRO A 386 15.27 17.89 -38.37
N LYS A 387 14.60 16.79 -38.73
CA LYS A 387 14.42 16.36 -40.12
C LYS A 387 12.94 16.44 -40.52
N LYS A 388 12.69 16.58 -41.83
CA LYS A 388 11.31 16.52 -42.38
C LYS A 388 10.61 15.19 -42.06
N GLN A 389 11.38 14.11 -41.92
CA GLN A 389 10.96 12.80 -41.42
C GLN A 389 12.10 12.25 -40.55
N GLY A 390 11.80 11.90 -39.30
CA GLY A 390 12.79 11.43 -38.32
C GLY A 390 13.41 12.52 -37.45
N LEU A 391 14.30 12.09 -36.56
CA LEU A 391 15.03 12.91 -35.59
C LEU A 391 16.47 12.41 -35.52
N GLU A 392 17.42 13.34 -35.43
CA GLU A 392 18.81 13.05 -35.06
C GLU A 392 19.21 13.87 -33.85
N LEU A 393 19.98 13.26 -32.96
CA LEU A 393 20.51 13.89 -31.75
C LEU A 393 22.00 13.65 -31.65
N VAL A 394 22.73 14.60 -31.08
CA VAL A 394 24.05 14.36 -30.51
C VAL A 394 23.88 14.36 -29.01
N VAL A 395 24.40 13.33 -28.34
CA VAL A 395 24.25 13.16 -26.89
C VAL A 395 25.60 12.90 -26.23
N GLU A 396 25.73 13.40 -25.01
CA GLU A 396 26.77 13.00 -24.06
C GLU A 396 26.26 11.74 -23.33
N PRO A 397 26.84 10.55 -23.60
CA PRO A 397 26.34 9.32 -23.01
C PRO A 397 26.69 9.20 -21.53
N SER A 398 25.82 8.54 -20.77
CA SER A 398 26.10 8.17 -19.39
C SER A 398 27.12 7.04 -19.33
N ALA A 399 28.07 7.10 -18.39
CA ALA A 399 29.03 6.01 -18.16
C ALA A 399 28.39 4.70 -17.67
N ALA A 400 27.10 4.71 -17.30
CA ALA A 400 26.40 3.55 -16.75
C ALA A 400 26.00 2.51 -17.80
N ILE A 401 25.77 2.91 -19.06
CA ILE A 401 25.30 2.02 -20.13
C ILE A 401 25.89 2.39 -21.48
N GLU A 402 26.00 1.40 -22.36
CA GLU A 402 26.30 1.61 -23.78
C GLU A 402 25.00 1.61 -24.59
N LEU A 403 24.81 2.64 -25.42
CA LEU A 403 23.68 2.73 -26.35
C LEU A 403 23.99 1.96 -27.64
N LYS A 404 23.02 1.20 -28.14
CA LYS A 404 23.16 0.43 -29.38
C LYS A 404 21.90 0.51 -30.26
N ARG A 405 22.06 0.08 -31.51
CA ARG A 405 20.95 -0.08 -32.45
C ARG A 405 19.86 -0.97 -31.86
N GLY A 406 18.61 -0.53 -31.99
CA GLY A 406 17.43 -1.23 -31.48
C GLY A 406 17.07 -0.91 -30.03
N ASP A 407 17.90 -0.20 -29.27
CA ASP A 407 17.51 0.27 -27.94
C ASP A 407 16.33 1.24 -28.05
N GLY A 408 15.32 1.05 -27.19
CA GLY A 408 14.23 2.00 -27.05
C GLY A 408 14.65 3.12 -26.12
N VAL A 409 14.45 4.37 -26.52
CA VAL A 409 14.79 5.54 -25.71
C VAL A 409 13.65 6.55 -25.65
N VAL A 410 13.59 7.31 -24.57
CA VAL A 410 12.69 8.45 -24.39
C VAL A 410 13.46 9.68 -23.94
N ILE A 411 13.07 10.84 -24.45
CA ILE A 411 13.69 12.12 -24.16
C ILE A 411 12.78 12.88 -23.19
N ASP A 412 13.36 13.33 -22.09
CA ASP A 412 12.70 14.16 -21.09
C ASP A 412 12.61 15.61 -21.58
N CYS A 413 11.39 16.02 -21.95
CA CYS A 413 11.10 17.35 -22.49
C CYS A 413 10.88 18.42 -21.39
N GLY A 414 11.12 18.08 -20.12
CA GLY A 414 10.92 18.98 -18.99
C GLY A 414 9.45 19.10 -18.55
N PRO A 415 9.19 19.85 -17.46
CA PRO A 415 7.90 19.87 -16.78
C PRO A 415 6.74 20.42 -17.63
N ASP A 416 7.01 21.41 -18.49
CA ASP A 416 5.98 22.00 -19.36
C ASP A 416 5.48 21.02 -20.45
N HIS A 417 6.25 19.97 -20.74
CA HIS A 417 5.98 19.00 -21.79
C HIS A 417 6.11 17.54 -21.31
N ALA A 418 5.91 17.28 -20.02
CA ALA A 418 6.09 15.94 -19.44
C ALA A 418 5.09 14.89 -19.95
N GLN A 419 3.96 15.31 -20.54
CA GLN A 419 3.01 14.39 -21.19
C GLN A 419 3.31 14.20 -22.69
N ASP A 420 4.23 14.98 -23.25
CA ASP A 420 4.59 15.02 -24.67
C ASP A 420 5.99 14.44 -24.94
N GLU A 421 6.41 13.46 -24.12
CA GLU A 421 7.70 12.78 -24.26
C GLU A 421 7.92 12.24 -25.68
N VAL A 422 9.11 12.49 -26.23
CA VAL A 422 9.50 12.05 -27.58
C VAL A 422 10.47 10.88 -27.48
N GLY A 423 10.22 9.79 -28.19
CA GLY A 423 11.06 8.61 -28.07
C GLY A 423 10.68 7.50 -29.05
N GLY A 424 11.55 6.51 -29.16
CA GLY A 424 11.41 5.37 -30.07
C GLY A 424 12.65 4.50 -30.10
N ALA A 425 12.65 3.49 -30.96
CA ALA A 425 13.82 2.64 -31.17
C ALA A 425 14.92 3.38 -31.96
N LEU A 426 16.17 3.19 -31.54
CA LEU A 426 17.34 3.74 -32.24
C LEU A 426 17.60 2.96 -33.54
N TYR A 427 17.57 3.68 -34.67
CA TYR A 427 17.90 3.11 -35.99
C TYR A 427 19.40 2.98 -36.18
N ASP A 428 20.17 3.98 -35.73
CA ASP A 428 21.64 3.99 -35.78
C ASP A 428 22.25 4.69 -34.57
N VAL A 429 23.45 4.26 -34.17
CA VAL A 429 24.26 4.86 -33.10
C VAL A 429 25.69 4.96 -33.60
N ALA A 430 26.18 6.17 -33.81
CA ALA A 430 27.51 6.42 -34.36
C ALA A 430 28.37 7.22 -33.36
N PRO A 431 29.55 6.74 -32.97
CA PRO A 431 30.45 7.52 -32.13
C PRO A 431 30.94 8.77 -32.86
N LEU A 432 31.11 9.86 -32.11
CA LEU A 432 31.70 11.12 -32.57
C LEU A 432 32.99 11.39 -31.77
N ASN A 433 33.63 12.53 -32.08
CA ASN A 433 34.78 13.00 -31.31
C ASN A 433 34.37 13.34 -29.87
N ASP A 434 35.36 13.39 -28.97
CA ASP A 434 35.21 13.82 -27.57
C ASP A 434 34.24 12.97 -26.73
N GLY A 435 33.98 11.72 -27.13
CA GLY A 435 33.13 10.78 -26.39
C GLY A 435 31.62 11.00 -26.60
N LEU A 436 31.23 11.90 -27.50
CA LEU A 436 29.84 12.11 -27.87
C LEU A 436 29.34 10.99 -28.81
N VAL A 437 28.04 10.77 -28.84
CA VAL A 437 27.41 9.81 -29.77
C VAL A 437 26.27 10.46 -30.54
N ARG A 438 26.20 10.16 -31.84
CA ARG A 438 25.09 10.55 -32.72
C ARG A 438 24.05 9.44 -32.71
N LEU A 439 22.81 9.81 -32.39
CA LEU A 439 21.65 8.93 -32.39
C LEU A 439 20.74 9.27 -33.56
N THR A 440 20.37 8.26 -34.35
CA THR A 440 19.42 8.40 -35.46
C THR A 440 18.17 7.60 -35.16
N PHE A 441 17.00 8.26 -35.20
CA PHE A 441 15.70 7.64 -34.99
C PHE A 441 15.03 7.22 -36.31
N GLY A 442 14.03 6.33 -36.21
CA GLY A 442 13.13 5.99 -37.31
C GLY A 442 12.31 7.17 -37.83
N ARG A 443 11.70 7.01 -39.02
CA ARG A 443 10.91 8.08 -39.68
C ARG A 443 9.63 8.47 -38.93
N ASP A 444 9.18 7.60 -38.03
CA ASP A 444 8.02 7.71 -37.16
C ASP A 444 8.24 8.63 -35.95
N VAL A 445 9.50 8.88 -35.57
CA VAL A 445 9.85 9.80 -34.49
C VAL A 445 10.02 11.21 -35.05
N ALA A 446 9.02 12.06 -34.83
CA ALA A 446 9.03 13.44 -35.30
C ALA A 446 9.73 14.36 -34.30
N SER A 447 10.59 15.26 -34.79
CA SER A 447 11.10 16.37 -33.99
C SER A 447 9.96 17.30 -33.54
N LYS A 448 10.09 17.86 -32.33
CA LYS A 448 9.14 18.80 -31.73
C LYS A 448 9.82 20.15 -31.46
N PRO A 449 9.11 21.29 -31.58
CA PRO A 449 9.70 22.62 -31.37
C PRO A 449 10.23 22.86 -29.95
N TRP A 450 9.69 22.16 -28.96
CA TRP A 450 10.08 22.27 -27.54
C TRP A 450 11.21 21.31 -27.15
N LEU A 451 11.72 20.51 -28.09
CA LEU A 451 12.88 19.66 -27.83
C LEU A 451 14.14 20.53 -27.77
N SER A 452 14.81 20.58 -26.63
CA SER A 452 15.96 21.45 -26.41
C SER A 452 17.23 20.69 -26.06
N GLU A 453 18.36 21.35 -26.26
CA GLU A 453 19.64 20.95 -25.67
C GLU A 453 19.52 20.88 -24.14
N GLY A 454 20.29 20.00 -23.52
CA GLY A 454 20.25 19.73 -22.09
C GLY A 454 19.20 18.70 -21.65
N ALA A 455 18.27 18.29 -22.51
CA ALA A 455 17.26 17.28 -22.21
C ALA A 455 17.90 15.94 -21.79
N LEU A 456 17.30 15.25 -20.82
CA LEU A 456 17.78 13.93 -20.38
C LEU A 456 17.29 12.84 -21.34
N LEU A 457 18.16 11.90 -21.68
CA LEU A 457 17.83 10.73 -22.47
C LEU A 457 17.78 9.50 -21.56
N TRP A 458 16.70 8.71 -21.66
CA TRP A 458 16.50 7.50 -20.89
C TRP A 458 16.33 6.29 -21.82
N ARG A 459 16.97 5.17 -21.50
CA ARG A 459 16.81 3.90 -22.22
C ARG A 459 15.70 3.07 -21.58
N THR A 460 14.59 2.95 -22.30
CA THR A 460 13.36 2.24 -21.87
C THR A 460 13.37 0.76 -22.20
N SER A 461 14.18 0.31 -23.17
CA SER A 461 14.33 -1.11 -23.47
C SER A 461 15.71 -1.45 -24.05
N ASP A 462 16.20 -2.66 -23.72
CA ASP A 462 17.44 -3.26 -24.22
C ASP A 462 17.19 -4.74 -24.51
N SER A 463 17.32 -5.15 -25.77
CA SER A 463 17.05 -6.53 -26.20
C SER A 463 17.99 -7.58 -25.57
N THR A 464 19.21 -7.21 -25.22
CA THR A 464 20.19 -8.08 -24.55
C THR A 464 19.80 -8.31 -23.10
N VAL A 465 19.40 -7.25 -22.38
CA VAL A 465 18.88 -7.37 -21.01
C VAL A 465 17.58 -8.17 -21.02
N ASP A 466 16.69 -7.91 -21.97
CA ASP A 466 15.44 -8.66 -22.13
C ASP A 466 15.69 -10.16 -22.38
N ALA A 467 16.64 -10.51 -23.24
CA ALA A 467 17.01 -11.90 -23.49
C ALA A 467 17.61 -12.57 -22.24
N LYS A 468 18.47 -11.85 -21.50
CA LYS A 468 19.02 -12.29 -20.21
C LYS A 468 17.90 -12.61 -19.22
N LEU A 469 16.96 -11.68 -19.03
CA LEU A 469 15.88 -11.81 -18.05
C LEU A 469 14.81 -12.82 -18.45
N LYS A 470 14.52 -12.97 -19.75
CA LYS A 470 13.64 -14.05 -20.25
C LYS A 470 14.26 -15.43 -20.03
N ARG A 471 15.57 -15.56 -20.24
CA ARG A 471 16.29 -16.80 -19.93
C ARG A 471 16.24 -17.07 -18.43
N LEU A 472 16.44 -16.06 -17.59
CA LEU A 472 16.35 -16.17 -16.14
C LEU A 472 14.94 -16.58 -15.67
N ALA A 473 13.88 -16.04 -16.28
CA ALA A 473 12.49 -16.41 -15.97
C ALA A 473 12.13 -17.85 -16.36
N SER A 474 12.81 -18.39 -17.38
CA SER A 474 12.52 -19.73 -17.93
C SER A 474 13.51 -20.82 -17.49
N SER A 475 14.70 -20.46 -16.99
CA SER A 475 15.71 -21.42 -16.57
C SER A 475 15.28 -22.16 -15.32
N SER A 476 15.17 -23.48 -15.41
CA SER A 476 14.80 -24.36 -14.29
C SER A 476 15.95 -24.51 -13.28
N SER A 477 16.29 -23.45 -12.54
CA SER A 477 17.10 -23.57 -11.32
C SER A 477 16.20 -23.86 -10.11
N VAL A 478 15.23 -24.77 -10.26
CA VAL A 478 14.35 -25.18 -9.16
C VAL A 478 15.24 -25.64 -8.01
N LYS A 479 15.09 -24.98 -6.85
CA LYS A 479 15.77 -25.34 -5.61
C LYS A 479 15.43 -26.78 -5.30
N ARG A 480 16.39 -27.69 -5.47
CA ARG A 480 16.17 -29.10 -5.15
C ARG A 480 16.54 -29.34 -3.70
N THR A 481 15.58 -29.72 -2.86
CA THR A 481 15.89 -30.13 -1.49
C THR A 481 16.84 -31.32 -1.48
N SER A 482 17.84 -31.23 -0.60
CA SER A 482 18.80 -32.30 -0.36
C SER A 482 18.10 -33.42 0.40
N VAL A 483 18.12 -34.62 -0.16
CA VAL A 483 17.64 -35.83 0.52
C VAL A 483 18.81 -36.76 0.74
N ASP A 484 19.11 -37.03 2.00
CA ASP A 484 20.13 -37.99 2.41
C ASP A 484 19.56 -39.40 2.31
N VAL A 485 20.39 -40.34 1.85
CA VAL A 485 20.03 -41.75 1.72
C VAL A 485 20.93 -42.59 2.59
N ALA A 486 20.36 -43.27 3.57
CA ALA A 486 21.05 -44.26 4.38
C ALA A 486 20.58 -45.66 3.98
N VAL A 487 21.52 -46.57 3.73
CA VAL A 487 21.22 -47.98 3.48
C VAL A 487 21.92 -48.83 4.54
N SER A 488 21.16 -49.69 5.22
CA SER A 488 21.72 -50.65 6.16
C SER A 488 21.31 -52.07 5.82
N VAL A 489 22.21 -53.04 6.03
CA VAL A 489 21.92 -54.47 5.85
C VAL A 489 22.27 -55.25 7.12
N ARG A 490 21.27 -55.86 7.76
CA ARG A 490 21.43 -56.67 8.98
C ARG A 490 20.46 -57.85 8.97
N ASP A 491 20.92 -59.03 9.39
CA ASP A 491 20.09 -60.23 9.57
C ASP A 491 19.17 -60.58 8.37
N GLY A 492 19.67 -60.38 7.13
CA GLY A 492 18.91 -60.68 5.91
C GLY A 492 17.88 -59.62 5.51
N LEU A 493 17.93 -58.43 6.13
CA LEU A 493 17.08 -57.30 5.80
C LEU A 493 17.94 -56.12 5.33
N LEU A 494 17.63 -55.61 4.13
CA LEU A 494 18.18 -54.36 3.60
C LEU A 494 17.14 -53.25 3.79
N THR A 495 17.51 -52.22 4.51
CA THR A 495 16.68 -51.05 4.80
C THR A 495 17.19 -49.84 4.05
N VAL A 496 16.32 -49.21 3.26
CA VAL A 496 16.57 -47.93 2.58
C VAL A 496 15.82 -46.82 3.30
N GLN A 497 16.56 -45.87 3.87
CA GLN A 497 16.01 -44.71 4.56
C GLN A 497 16.31 -43.44 3.77
N LEU A 498 15.29 -42.61 3.55
CA LEU A 498 15.43 -41.27 2.96
C LEU A 498 15.06 -40.22 4.01
N THR A 499 15.88 -39.18 4.14
CA THR A 499 15.66 -38.08 5.09
C THR A 499 15.90 -36.73 4.41
N ASP A 500 14.95 -35.80 4.52
CA ASP A 500 15.02 -34.45 3.93
C ASP A 500 15.30 -33.34 4.98
N GLY A 501 15.66 -33.76 6.20
CA GLY A 501 15.88 -32.89 7.36
C GLY A 501 14.63 -32.68 8.23
N GLN A 502 13.41 -32.89 7.71
CA GLN A 502 12.14 -32.77 8.46
C GLN A 502 11.37 -34.08 8.56
N HIS A 503 11.44 -34.91 7.52
CA HIS A 503 10.73 -36.16 7.36
C HIS A 503 11.74 -37.28 7.14
N SER A 504 11.38 -38.47 7.60
CA SER A 504 12.16 -39.68 7.34
C SER A 504 11.23 -40.81 6.96
N VAL A 505 11.57 -41.51 5.87
CA VAL A 505 10.85 -42.70 5.42
C VAL A 505 11.80 -43.87 5.35
N VAL A 506 11.26 -45.05 5.61
CA VAL A 506 12.01 -46.30 5.66
C VAL A 506 11.28 -47.32 4.80
N GLU A 507 12.03 -48.01 3.94
CA GLU A 507 11.55 -49.12 3.12
C GLU A 507 12.48 -50.31 3.26
N ASP A 508 11.89 -51.46 3.56
CA ASP A 508 12.64 -52.70 3.75
C ASP A 508 12.56 -53.61 2.52
N LEU A 509 13.61 -54.40 2.34
CA LEU A 509 13.77 -55.41 1.31
C LEU A 509 14.46 -56.62 1.93
N VAL A 510 13.87 -57.80 1.78
CA VAL A 510 14.52 -59.05 2.18
C VAL A 510 15.66 -59.36 1.20
N VAL A 511 16.83 -59.69 1.74
CA VAL A 511 18.02 -60.09 0.97
C VAL A 511 18.44 -61.51 1.35
N GLU A 512 19.07 -62.20 0.42
CA GLU A 512 19.41 -63.60 0.56
C GLU A 512 20.91 -63.78 0.83
N PRO A 513 21.36 -64.91 1.40
CA PRO A 513 22.76 -65.28 1.37
C PRO A 513 23.30 -65.33 -0.07
N PRO A 514 24.59 -65.02 -0.30
CA PRO A 514 25.13 -64.86 -1.64
C PRO A 514 25.04 -66.12 -2.50
N ALA A 515 24.18 -66.09 -3.52
CA ALA A 515 24.15 -67.08 -4.60
C ALA A 515 25.24 -66.81 -5.66
N THR A 516 25.73 -65.56 -5.77
CA THR A 516 26.83 -65.10 -6.63
C THR A 516 27.68 -64.07 -5.87
N GLN A 517 28.31 -63.09 -6.54
CA GLN A 517 29.15 -62.08 -5.89
C GLN A 517 28.32 -61.26 -4.86
N PRO A 518 28.78 -61.11 -3.61
CA PRO A 518 28.04 -60.42 -2.56
C PRO A 518 27.84 -58.93 -2.87
N LEU A 519 26.82 -58.34 -2.26
CA LEU A 519 26.55 -56.91 -2.32
C LEU A 519 27.76 -56.13 -1.81
N THR A 520 28.21 -55.17 -2.61
CA THR A 520 29.26 -54.24 -2.22
C THR A 520 28.66 -52.87 -1.97
N SER A 521 29.31 -52.06 -1.13
CA SER A 521 28.91 -50.66 -0.91
C SER A 521 28.86 -49.88 -2.24
N ALA A 522 29.76 -50.18 -3.18
CA ALA A 522 29.75 -49.56 -4.52
C ALA A 522 28.48 -49.89 -5.32
N THR A 523 28.00 -51.14 -5.26
CA THR A 523 26.76 -51.56 -5.92
C THR A 523 25.54 -50.85 -5.32
N ILE A 524 25.50 -50.74 -3.99
CA ILE A 524 24.40 -50.04 -3.27
C ILE A 524 24.41 -48.56 -3.59
N VAL A 525 25.55 -47.87 -3.44
CA VAL A 525 25.70 -46.44 -3.78
C VAL A 525 25.27 -46.17 -5.22
N LYS A 526 25.65 -47.03 -6.17
CA LYS A 526 25.21 -46.89 -7.57
C LYS A 526 23.69 -47.10 -7.75
N ALA A 527 23.07 -47.97 -6.96
CA ALA A 527 21.64 -48.23 -7.02
C ALA A 527 20.81 -47.10 -6.38
N VAL A 528 21.30 -46.46 -5.31
CA VAL A 528 20.60 -45.38 -4.61
C VAL A 528 21.04 -43.96 -5.00
N GLY A 529 22.18 -43.83 -5.67
CA GLY A 529 22.85 -42.56 -5.98
C GLY A 529 22.22 -41.71 -7.08
N SER A 530 20.92 -41.85 -7.33
CA SER A 530 20.18 -40.96 -8.23
C SER A 530 18.71 -40.92 -7.83
N LEU A 531 18.17 -39.73 -7.66
CA LEU A 531 16.74 -39.49 -7.42
C LEU A 531 15.97 -39.20 -8.73
N GLY A 532 16.66 -39.09 -9.87
CA GLY A 532 16.04 -38.91 -11.20
C GLY A 532 15.35 -37.54 -11.37
N ASP A 533 14.14 -37.57 -11.94
CA ASP A 533 13.30 -36.39 -12.22
C ASP A 533 12.50 -35.91 -11.00
N THR A 534 12.83 -36.38 -9.79
CA THR A 534 12.24 -35.86 -8.56
C THR A 534 12.65 -34.41 -8.33
N PRO A 535 11.86 -33.63 -7.55
CA PRO A 535 12.25 -32.29 -7.13
C PRO A 535 13.44 -32.28 -6.15
N TRP A 536 13.98 -33.44 -5.78
CA TRP A 536 15.09 -33.57 -4.84
C TRP A 536 16.44 -33.76 -5.52
N ARG A 537 17.50 -33.31 -4.84
CA ARG A 537 18.88 -33.65 -5.16
C ARG A 537 19.38 -34.64 -4.12
N LEU A 538 20.25 -35.54 -4.56
CA LEU A 538 20.91 -36.46 -3.66
C LEU A 538 21.86 -35.67 -2.75
N GLY A 539 21.67 -35.81 -1.44
CA GLY A 539 22.55 -35.30 -0.42
C GLY A 539 23.68 -36.28 -0.11
N GLY A 540 23.89 -36.55 1.18
CA GLY A 540 24.80 -37.59 1.66
C GLY A 540 24.26 -39.00 1.39
N VAL A 541 25.15 -39.93 1.06
CA VAL A 541 24.84 -41.36 0.99
C VAL A 541 25.69 -42.11 1.99
N SER A 542 25.06 -42.83 2.91
CA SER A 542 25.73 -43.71 3.88
C SER A 542 25.30 -45.16 3.67
N VAL A 543 26.26 -46.08 3.78
CA VAL A 543 26.03 -47.52 3.60
C VAL A 543 26.72 -48.28 4.72
N ASP A 544 25.94 -49.07 5.46
CA ASP A 544 26.40 -49.97 6.53
C ASP A 544 25.98 -51.42 6.20
N ILE A 545 26.94 -52.33 6.04
CA ILE A 545 26.67 -53.72 5.65
C ILE A 545 27.25 -54.65 6.71
N GLN A 546 26.41 -55.49 7.32
CA GLN A 546 26.83 -56.51 8.28
C GLN A 546 26.65 -57.91 7.68
N GLY A 547 27.76 -58.57 7.35
CA GLY A 547 27.78 -59.90 6.72
C GLY A 547 27.70 -59.85 5.19
N ASP A 548 27.73 -61.03 4.56
CA ASP A 548 27.66 -61.19 3.11
C ASP A 548 26.23 -61.54 2.68
N TRP A 549 25.66 -60.71 1.80
CA TRP A 549 24.27 -60.81 1.32
C TRP A 549 24.20 -60.55 -0.17
N TRP A 550 23.07 -60.92 -0.78
CA TRP A 550 22.82 -60.78 -2.21
C TRP A 550 21.36 -60.45 -2.52
N CYS A 551 21.19 -59.55 -3.49
CA CYS A 551 19.91 -59.26 -4.16
C CYS A 551 20.19 -58.63 -5.53
N TYR A 552 19.17 -58.50 -6.38
CA TYR A 552 19.36 -57.78 -7.64
C TYR A 552 19.42 -56.27 -7.38
N ALA A 553 20.28 -55.57 -8.11
CA ALA A 553 20.34 -54.10 -8.05
C ALA A 553 19.02 -53.43 -8.46
N GLY A 554 18.17 -54.14 -9.22
CA GLY A 554 16.80 -53.70 -9.55
C GLY A 554 15.90 -53.58 -8.32
N ASP A 555 16.04 -54.48 -7.35
CA ASP A 555 15.22 -54.53 -6.14
C ASP A 555 15.54 -53.35 -5.22
N ILE A 556 16.84 -53.02 -5.08
CA ILE A 556 17.29 -51.84 -4.33
C ILE A 556 16.75 -50.55 -4.97
N LYS A 557 16.76 -50.46 -6.30
CA LYS A 557 16.18 -49.31 -7.03
C LYS A 557 14.67 -49.22 -6.81
N GLN A 558 13.97 -50.34 -6.70
CA GLN A 558 12.53 -50.37 -6.45
C GLN A 558 12.20 -49.97 -5.00
N ALA A 559 12.96 -50.44 -4.02
CA ALA A 559 12.84 -50.01 -2.62
C ALA A 559 13.05 -48.48 -2.49
N ARG A 560 14.11 -47.94 -3.12
CA ARG A 560 14.33 -46.49 -3.20
C ARG A 560 13.16 -45.75 -3.86
N ARG A 561 12.59 -46.28 -4.95
CA ARG A 561 11.42 -45.66 -5.61
C ARG A 561 10.19 -45.66 -4.70
N ARG A 562 9.92 -46.74 -3.97
CA ARG A 562 8.85 -46.77 -2.97
C ARG A 562 9.09 -45.75 -1.87
N ALA A 563 10.33 -45.64 -1.38
CA ALA A 563 10.67 -44.67 -0.35
C ALA A 563 10.46 -43.23 -0.85
N VAL A 564 10.87 -42.94 -2.09
CA VAL A 564 10.57 -41.66 -2.77
C VAL A 564 9.06 -41.39 -2.80
N GLU A 565 8.22 -42.36 -3.17
CA GLU A 565 6.76 -42.19 -3.20
C GLU A 565 6.16 -42.04 -1.79
N SER A 566 6.65 -42.77 -0.80
CA SER A 566 6.26 -42.63 0.61
C SER A 566 6.63 -41.25 1.15
N LEU A 567 7.81 -40.73 0.80
CA LEU A 567 8.25 -39.39 1.16
C LEU A 567 7.38 -38.32 0.50
N LYS A 568 7.01 -38.51 -0.78
CA LYS A 568 6.05 -37.64 -1.49
C LYS A 568 4.70 -37.63 -0.77
N LYS A 569 4.21 -38.77 -0.28
CA LYS A 569 2.94 -38.88 0.46
C LYS A 569 2.99 -38.20 1.83
N LEU A 570 4.08 -38.35 2.58
CA LEU A 570 4.23 -37.63 3.86
C LEU A 570 4.28 -36.11 3.67
N ARG A 571 4.80 -35.66 2.53
CA ARG A 571 4.81 -34.27 2.11
C ARG A 571 3.52 -33.82 1.42
N ALA A 572 2.62 -34.76 1.09
CA ALA A 572 1.31 -34.42 0.55
C ALA A 572 0.52 -33.70 1.66
N PRO A 573 -0.28 -32.69 1.31
CA PRO A 573 -1.02 -31.97 2.33
C PRO A 573 -1.94 -32.95 3.07
N GLN A 574 -2.03 -32.83 4.38
CA GLN A 574 -3.28 -33.21 5.02
C GLN A 574 -4.35 -32.31 4.40
N GLN A 575 -5.28 -32.90 3.66
CA GLN A 575 -6.47 -32.18 3.25
C GLN A 575 -7.13 -31.65 4.52
N ARG A 576 -7.14 -30.32 4.68
CA ARG A 576 -7.84 -29.69 5.79
C ARG A 576 -9.32 -29.87 5.52
N SER A 577 -10.01 -30.61 6.37
CA SER A 577 -11.45 -30.73 6.25
C SER A 577 -12.07 -29.35 6.48
N ALA A 578 -12.66 -28.76 5.45
CA ALA A 578 -13.52 -27.60 5.66
C ALA A 578 -14.66 -28.01 6.62
N SER A 579 -15.01 -27.12 7.55
CA SER A 579 -16.09 -27.39 8.50
C SER A 579 -17.38 -27.72 7.74
N GLN A 580 -17.98 -28.89 7.95
CA GLN A 580 -19.23 -29.28 7.26
C GLN A 580 -20.45 -28.46 7.71
N ASN A 581 -20.30 -27.57 8.69
CA ASN A 581 -21.38 -26.77 9.28
C ASN A 581 -21.72 -25.51 8.44
N TYR A 582 -22.08 -25.68 7.17
CA TYR A 582 -22.57 -24.58 6.32
C TYR A 582 -23.80 -23.88 6.91
N GLY A 583 -24.73 -24.65 7.48
CA GLY A 583 -25.95 -24.12 8.11
C GLY A 583 -25.69 -23.33 9.40
N ALA A 584 -24.76 -23.78 10.24
CA ALA A 584 -24.52 -23.17 11.55
C ALA A 584 -23.78 -21.83 11.44
N ALA A 585 -22.85 -21.67 10.48
CA ALA A 585 -22.20 -20.38 10.23
C ALA A 585 -23.17 -19.35 9.66
N ARG A 586 -24.07 -19.76 8.76
CA ARG A 586 -25.17 -18.92 8.27
C ARG A 586 -26.14 -18.55 9.40
N GLN A 587 -26.44 -19.49 10.28
CA GLN A 587 -27.29 -19.26 11.44
C GLN A 587 -26.62 -18.32 12.45
N LYS A 588 -25.33 -18.47 12.73
CA LYS A 588 -24.54 -17.54 13.56
C LYS A 588 -24.35 -16.16 12.93
N ARG A 589 -24.25 -16.05 11.61
CA ARG A 589 -24.32 -14.74 10.92
C ARG A 589 -25.68 -14.09 11.11
N ASN A 590 -26.75 -14.87 11.04
CA ASN A 590 -28.08 -14.40 11.34
C ASN A 590 -28.21 -14.03 12.84
N GLU A 591 -27.61 -14.78 13.76
CA GLU A 591 -27.57 -14.49 15.22
C GLU A 591 -26.66 -13.29 15.55
N ALA A 592 -25.56 -13.05 14.83
CA ALA A 592 -24.81 -11.80 14.88
C ALA A 592 -25.62 -10.62 14.30
N GLY A 593 -26.58 -10.89 13.42
CA GLY A 593 -27.62 -9.92 13.04
C GLY A 593 -28.82 -9.91 14.00
N ALA A 594 -28.98 -10.90 14.87
CA ALA A 594 -30.17 -11.17 15.66
C ALA A 594 -29.79 -11.76 17.03
N ASP A 595 -29.19 -10.94 17.89
CA ASP A 595 -29.12 -11.27 19.31
C ASP A 595 -30.53 -11.05 19.89
N GLY A 596 -31.27 -12.15 20.08
CA GLY A 596 -32.59 -12.17 20.70
C GLY A 596 -33.71 -11.59 19.83
N GLY A 597 -34.68 -12.43 19.46
CA GLY A 597 -35.97 -11.92 19.01
C GLY A 597 -36.55 -11.01 20.08
N LEU A 598 -36.78 -9.76 19.70
CA LEU A 598 -37.41 -8.75 20.53
C LEU A 598 -38.91 -9.01 20.64
N ASN A 599 -39.48 -8.68 21.79
CA ASN A 599 -40.91 -8.78 22.05
C ASN A 599 -41.60 -7.61 21.32
N ASP A 600 -42.91 -7.68 21.07
CA ASP A 600 -43.65 -6.56 20.45
C ASP A 600 -43.50 -5.22 21.21
N GLU A 601 -43.15 -5.25 22.50
CA GLU A 601 -42.84 -4.06 23.31
C GLU A 601 -41.50 -3.38 22.96
N ASP A 602 -40.46 -4.14 22.60
CA ASP A 602 -39.15 -3.60 22.26
C ASP A 602 -39.14 -2.99 20.84
N LEU A 603 -40.00 -3.50 19.94
CA LEU A 603 -40.24 -2.92 18.62
C LEU A 603 -40.94 -1.55 18.71
N LEU A 604 -41.80 -1.37 19.72
CA LEU A 604 -42.48 -0.10 19.99
C LEU A 604 -41.53 0.98 20.55
N GLU A 605 -40.43 0.62 21.22
CA GLU A 605 -39.41 1.59 21.67
C GLU A 605 -38.54 2.14 20.52
N VAL A 606 -38.32 1.36 19.46
CA VAL A 606 -37.55 1.79 18.28
C VAL A 606 -38.30 2.83 17.45
N GLU A 607 -39.64 2.88 17.54
CA GLU A 607 -40.50 3.77 16.75
C GLU A 607 -40.48 5.26 17.16
N ALA A 608 -39.68 5.66 18.16
CA ALA A 608 -39.60 7.05 18.63
C ALA A 608 -38.18 7.60 18.84
N VAL A 609 -37.14 7.03 18.20
CA VAL A 609 -35.78 7.58 18.36
C VAL A 609 -35.63 8.87 17.54
N THR A 610 -35.43 9.99 18.24
CA THR A 610 -35.18 11.28 17.60
C THR A 610 -33.77 11.29 17.00
N PRO A 611 -33.60 11.59 15.70
CA PRO A 611 -32.29 11.69 15.06
C PRO A 611 -31.39 12.69 15.77
N ARG A 612 -30.11 12.34 15.94
CA ARG A 612 -29.08 13.21 16.54
C ARG A 612 -27.84 13.27 15.67
N VAL A 613 -27.17 14.41 15.71
CA VAL A 613 -26.00 14.72 14.88
C VAL A 613 -24.79 15.01 15.77
N SER A 614 -23.70 14.31 15.52
CA SER A 614 -22.37 14.74 15.94
C SER A 614 -21.76 15.67 14.88
N VAL A 615 -21.05 16.71 15.31
CA VAL A 615 -20.41 17.66 14.39
C VAL A 615 -18.91 17.66 14.59
N LEU A 616 -18.15 17.29 13.56
CA LEU A 616 -16.69 17.30 13.55
C LEU A 616 -16.17 18.65 13.05
N VAL A 617 -15.33 19.27 13.86
CA VAL A 617 -14.74 20.59 13.62
C VAL A 617 -13.22 20.57 13.79
N ARG A 618 -12.52 21.47 13.12
CA ARG A 618 -11.05 21.52 13.03
C ARG A 618 -10.43 22.81 13.55
N ASP A 619 -11.25 23.79 13.93
CA ASP A 619 -10.78 25.01 14.57
C ASP A 619 -11.79 25.57 15.62
N PRO A 620 -11.34 26.50 16.48
CA PRO A 620 -12.20 27.09 17.51
C PRO A 620 -13.36 27.96 17.01
N GLU A 621 -13.26 28.60 15.84
CA GLU A 621 -14.35 29.39 15.26
C GLU A 621 -15.54 28.48 14.93
N GLN A 622 -15.25 27.32 14.34
CA GLN A 622 -16.25 26.29 14.06
C GLN A 622 -16.89 25.77 15.36
N VAL A 623 -16.12 25.53 16.43
CA VAL A 623 -16.67 25.13 17.74
C VAL A 623 -17.71 26.14 18.23
N ILE A 624 -17.37 27.44 18.20
CA ILE A 624 -18.28 28.51 18.63
C ILE A 624 -19.53 28.53 17.76
N ALA A 625 -19.40 28.38 16.44
CA ALA A 625 -20.52 28.35 15.51
C ALA A 625 -21.48 27.18 15.77
N VAL A 626 -20.95 25.99 16.05
CA VAL A 626 -21.74 24.80 16.40
C VAL A 626 -22.47 24.99 17.73
N CYS A 627 -21.77 25.48 18.76
CA CYS A 627 -22.38 25.72 20.07
C CYS A 627 -23.48 26.79 20.01
N ALA A 628 -23.26 27.86 19.26
CA ALA A 628 -24.28 28.89 19.01
C ALA A 628 -25.51 28.33 18.30
N PHE A 629 -25.32 27.44 17.32
CA PHE A 629 -26.43 26.75 16.65
C PHE A 629 -27.21 25.84 17.62
N ALA A 630 -26.49 25.02 18.39
CA ALA A 630 -27.09 24.07 19.33
C ALA A 630 -27.91 24.74 20.44
N SER A 631 -27.61 25.99 20.80
CA SER A 631 -28.42 26.75 21.77
C SER A 631 -29.88 27.01 21.34
N HIS A 632 -30.20 26.79 20.06
CA HIS A 632 -31.55 26.96 19.49
C HIS A 632 -32.06 25.72 18.75
N SER A 633 -31.31 24.60 18.77
CA SER A 633 -31.69 23.36 18.08
C SER A 633 -31.19 22.13 18.83
N ASP A 634 -32.08 21.18 19.09
CA ASP A 634 -31.76 19.90 19.72
C ASP A 634 -31.10 18.90 18.76
N LEU A 635 -30.85 19.26 17.49
CA LEU A 635 -30.30 18.31 16.53
C LEU A 635 -28.89 17.83 16.91
N VAL A 636 -28.06 18.73 17.42
CA VAL A 636 -26.65 18.46 17.75
C VAL A 636 -26.54 18.05 19.21
N ASP A 637 -25.91 16.89 19.49
CA ASP A 637 -25.66 16.40 20.85
C ASP A 637 -24.17 16.25 21.19
N GLU A 638 -23.30 16.28 20.19
CA GLU A 638 -21.88 15.99 20.33
C GLU A 638 -21.04 16.83 19.36
N VAL A 639 -19.91 17.36 19.85
CA VAL A 639 -18.90 18.06 19.03
C VAL A 639 -17.60 17.26 19.05
N VAL A 640 -17.12 16.87 17.88
CA VAL A 640 -15.88 16.12 17.69
C VAL A 640 -14.77 17.10 17.28
N LEU A 641 -13.73 17.20 18.11
CA LEU A 641 -12.58 18.09 17.93
C LEU A 641 -11.46 17.34 17.21
N ASP A 642 -11.09 17.77 15.99
CA ASP A 642 -10.02 17.22 15.15
C ASP A 642 -8.99 18.32 14.82
N PHE A 643 -8.41 18.92 15.85
CA PHE A 643 -7.43 20.00 15.69
C PHE A 643 -6.04 19.45 15.32
N LEU A 644 -5.31 20.23 14.52
CA LEU A 644 -3.96 19.89 14.04
C LEU A 644 -2.90 20.00 15.14
N GLU A 645 -3.20 20.71 16.22
CA GLU A 645 -2.31 20.97 17.34
C GLU A 645 -3.00 20.66 18.67
N MET A 646 -2.20 20.42 19.71
CA MET A 646 -2.71 20.26 21.08
C MET A 646 -3.22 21.59 21.69
N THR A 647 -2.90 22.72 21.06
CA THR A 647 -3.39 24.04 21.46
C THR A 647 -4.91 24.13 21.30
N ASN A 648 -5.56 24.95 22.12
CA ASN A 648 -7.01 25.20 22.11
C ASN A 648 -7.94 24.03 22.48
N TYR A 649 -7.49 22.77 22.51
CA TYR A 649 -8.36 21.64 22.87
C TYR A 649 -9.09 21.83 24.20
N GLN A 650 -8.38 22.17 25.28
CA GLN A 650 -9.01 22.33 26.60
C GLN A 650 -10.06 23.44 26.60
N ALA A 651 -9.73 24.61 26.05
CA ALA A 651 -10.66 25.73 25.97
C ALA A 651 -11.90 25.37 25.13
N SER A 652 -11.73 24.65 24.02
CA SER A 652 -12.84 24.19 23.19
C SER A 652 -13.69 23.13 23.89
N ILE A 653 -13.09 22.20 24.64
CA ILE A 653 -13.83 21.23 25.47
C ILE A 653 -14.69 21.95 26.50
N ASP A 654 -14.14 22.96 27.17
CA ASP A 654 -14.86 23.73 28.19
C ASP A 654 -16.06 24.46 27.55
N VAL A 655 -15.88 25.13 26.42
CA VAL A 655 -16.97 25.80 25.66
C VAL A 655 -18.08 24.83 25.24
N VAL A 656 -17.70 23.65 24.73
CA VAL A 656 -18.67 22.61 24.31
C VAL A 656 -19.50 22.15 25.51
N ARG A 657 -18.87 21.90 26.65
CA ARG A 657 -19.54 21.45 27.89
C ARG A 657 -20.41 22.52 28.51
N GLU A 658 -19.95 23.78 28.54
CA GLU A 658 -20.74 24.92 29.00
C GLU A 658 -22.00 25.11 28.16
N SER A 659 -21.97 24.70 26.89
CA SER A 659 -23.12 24.69 25.97
C SER A 659 -24.03 23.46 26.14
N GLY A 660 -23.75 22.58 27.11
CA GLY A 660 -24.53 21.36 27.38
C GLY A 660 -24.29 20.20 26.40
N LEU A 661 -23.26 20.30 25.54
CA LEU A 661 -22.91 19.28 24.55
C LEU A 661 -21.80 18.36 25.06
N ARG A 662 -21.67 17.18 24.44
CA ARG A 662 -20.54 16.28 24.69
C ARG A 662 -19.33 16.68 23.84
N ALA A 663 -18.15 16.73 24.45
CA ALA A 663 -16.89 17.00 23.77
C ALA A 663 -16.12 15.69 23.49
N VAL A 664 -15.96 15.36 22.22
CA VAL A 664 -15.20 14.20 21.76
C VAL A 664 -13.91 14.66 21.11
N VAL A 665 -12.80 13.96 21.36
CA VAL A 665 -11.50 14.32 20.78
C VAL A 665 -11.06 13.22 19.82
N ALA A 666 -10.68 13.61 18.60
CA ALA A 666 -10.23 12.68 17.57
C ALA A 666 -8.75 12.33 17.73
N ALA A 667 -8.45 11.04 17.93
CA ALA A 667 -7.06 10.55 17.94
C ALA A 667 -6.43 10.67 16.54
N PRO A 668 -5.11 10.84 16.33
CA PRO A 668 -4.52 10.87 14.99
C PRO A 668 -4.96 9.68 14.12
N ARG A 669 -5.06 9.81 12.80
CA ARG A 669 -5.53 8.68 11.96
C ARG A 669 -4.57 7.49 11.99
N ILE A 670 -3.27 7.77 12.06
CA ILE A 670 -2.20 6.79 12.20
C ILE A 670 -1.34 7.17 13.41
N THR A 671 -0.93 6.16 14.18
CA THR A 671 0.01 6.33 15.30
C THR A 671 1.25 5.51 15.03
N LEU A 672 2.41 6.16 15.05
CA LEU A 672 3.71 5.50 14.87
C LEU A 672 4.34 5.14 16.22
N PRO A 673 5.24 4.14 16.27
CA PRO A 673 5.95 3.80 17.49
C PRO A 673 6.79 4.97 18.00
N GLY A 674 6.62 5.32 19.29
CA GLY A 674 7.39 6.39 19.94
C GLY A 674 6.78 7.79 19.82
N GLU A 675 5.66 7.96 19.10
CA GLU A 675 4.88 9.20 19.17
C GLU A 675 4.21 9.35 20.54
N ARG A 676 3.92 10.59 20.96
CA ARG A 676 3.06 10.83 22.13
C ARG A 676 1.73 10.14 21.84
N GLY A 677 1.48 9.04 22.52
CA GLY A 677 0.31 8.19 22.31
C GLY A 677 -0.98 8.89 22.73
N LEU A 678 -2.01 8.09 23.00
CA LEU A 678 -3.34 8.59 23.37
C LEU A 678 -3.34 9.34 24.72
N ASP A 679 -2.30 9.18 25.54
CA ASP A 679 -2.16 9.78 26.87
C ASP A 679 -2.40 11.29 26.90
N GLY A 680 -1.85 12.02 25.92
CA GLY A 680 -2.02 13.46 25.84
C GLY A 680 -3.48 13.88 25.62
N LEU A 681 -4.23 13.08 24.84
CA LEU A 681 -5.64 13.31 24.57
C LEU A 681 -6.52 12.87 25.75
N ILE A 682 -6.18 11.75 26.39
CA ILE A 682 -6.85 11.27 27.60
C ILE A 682 -6.70 12.27 28.75
N ALA A 683 -5.53 12.91 28.88
CA ALA A 683 -5.25 13.91 29.91
C ALA A 683 -6.16 15.15 29.82
N LEU A 684 -6.71 15.46 28.63
CA LEU A 684 -7.73 16.50 28.45
C LEU A 684 -9.09 16.13 29.07
N LYS A 685 -9.26 14.87 29.49
CA LYS A 685 -10.50 14.29 30.01
C LYS A 685 -11.70 14.59 29.11
N PRO A 686 -11.67 14.25 27.81
CA PRO A 686 -12.82 14.41 26.94
C PRO A 686 -13.94 13.44 27.35
N ASP A 687 -15.17 13.70 26.89
CA ASP A 687 -16.30 12.82 27.17
C ASP A 687 -16.23 11.51 26.37
N ALA A 688 -15.56 11.53 25.22
CA ALA A 688 -15.17 10.33 24.47
C ALA A 688 -13.91 10.59 23.62
N LEU A 689 -13.26 9.51 23.16
CA LEU A 689 -12.24 9.55 22.12
C LEU A 689 -12.76 8.92 20.83
N LEU A 690 -12.45 9.53 19.69
CA LEU A 690 -12.68 8.95 18.37
C LEU A 690 -11.42 8.19 17.93
N ALA A 691 -11.47 6.86 18.02
CA ALA A 691 -10.43 5.93 17.59
C ALA A 691 -10.48 5.74 16.06
N ARG A 692 -9.33 5.89 15.42
CA ARG A 692 -9.16 5.91 13.95
C ARG A 692 -8.26 4.79 13.43
N SER A 693 -7.75 3.93 14.30
CA SER A 693 -7.02 2.71 13.89
C SER A 693 -7.24 1.55 14.87
N PRO A 694 -7.12 0.29 14.40
CA PRO A 694 -7.28 -0.87 15.28
C PRO A 694 -6.26 -0.90 16.43
N GLY A 695 -5.04 -0.41 16.19
CA GLY A 695 -4.03 -0.31 17.25
C GLY A 695 -4.40 0.67 18.37
N GLN A 696 -5.10 1.75 18.05
CA GLN A 696 -5.61 2.66 19.08
C GLN A 696 -6.71 2.00 19.92
N LEU A 697 -7.62 1.28 19.27
CA LEU A 697 -8.67 0.53 19.95
C LEU A 697 -8.07 -0.52 20.91
N GLN A 698 -7.09 -1.28 20.42
CA GLN A 698 -6.36 -2.25 21.23
C GLN A 698 -5.67 -1.62 22.44
N SER A 699 -5.01 -0.47 22.23
CA SER A 699 -4.34 0.28 23.30
C SER A 699 -5.35 0.76 24.36
N LEU A 700 -6.45 1.37 23.92
CA LEU A 700 -7.51 1.86 24.81
C LEU A 700 -8.12 0.74 25.66
N ASN A 701 -8.38 -0.42 25.05
CA ASN A 701 -8.99 -1.58 25.72
C ASN A 701 -8.05 -2.25 26.75
N ARG A 702 -6.72 -2.12 26.62
CA ARG A 702 -5.73 -2.82 27.46
C ARG A 702 -5.25 -2.07 28.71
N GLY A 703 -5.58 -0.80 28.90
CA GLY A 703 -5.04 -0.08 30.06
C GLY A 703 -5.33 1.41 30.17
N HIS A 704 -5.95 2.02 29.17
CA HIS A 704 -6.39 3.42 29.22
C HIS A 704 -7.90 3.53 29.51
N GLY A 705 -8.50 2.44 29.99
CA GLY A 705 -9.93 2.25 30.19
C GLY A 705 -10.52 3.21 31.22
N GLY A 706 -11.35 4.13 30.74
CA GLY A 706 -12.07 5.11 31.55
C GLY A 706 -12.75 6.19 30.72
N VAL A 707 -12.29 6.40 29.48
CA VAL A 707 -12.94 7.27 28.49
C VAL A 707 -13.79 6.45 27.53
N GLU A 708 -14.96 6.96 27.18
CA GLU A 708 -15.85 6.36 26.19
C GLU A 708 -15.19 6.36 24.80
N ILE A 709 -15.46 5.34 23.98
CA ILE A 709 -14.78 5.18 22.68
C ILE A 709 -15.81 5.23 21.54
N ARG A 710 -15.49 6.03 20.53
CA ARG A 710 -16.14 6.07 19.21
C ARG A 710 -15.19 5.45 18.20
N GLY A 711 -15.70 4.72 17.22
CA GLY A 711 -14.92 4.23 16.08
C GLY A 711 -15.19 5.07 14.83
N ASP A 712 -14.13 5.36 14.08
CA ASP A 712 -14.23 6.16 12.87
C ASP A 712 -14.21 5.31 11.58
N PHE A 713 -14.55 5.94 10.44
CA PHE A 713 -14.60 5.31 9.12
C PHE A 713 -13.28 4.61 8.74
N SER A 714 -12.16 5.09 9.28
CA SER A 714 -10.79 4.63 9.02
C SER A 714 -10.52 3.23 9.59
N LEU A 715 -11.39 2.72 10.48
CA LEU A 715 -11.44 1.31 10.89
C LEU A 715 -11.93 0.38 9.78
N ASN A 716 -12.47 0.93 8.68
CA ASN A 716 -12.84 0.20 7.48
C ASN A 716 -13.97 -0.84 7.70
N ALA A 717 -14.94 -0.54 8.57
CA ALA A 717 -16.14 -1.37 8.74
C ALA A 717 -17.09 -1.22 7.55
N ALA A 718 -17.18 -2.25 6.69
CA ALA A 718 -17.87 -2.20 5.40
C ALA A 718 -19.03 -3.23 5.26
N ASN A 719 -19.24 -4.06 6.26
CA ASN A 719 -20.29 -5.08 6.34
C ASN A 719 -20.69 -5.36 7.80
N ALA A 720 -21.82 -6.03 8.02
CA ALA A 720 -22.36 -6.28 9.35
C ALA A 720 -21.42 -7.09 10.25
N VAL A 721 -20.65 -8.04 9.68
CA VAL A 721 -19.68 -8.85 10.46
C VAL A 721 -18.50 -7.99 10.90
N SER A 722 -17.97 -7.16 10.00
CA SER A 722 -16.88 -6.21 10.32
C SER A 722 -17.33 -5.15 11.32
N PHE A 723 -18.58 -4.68 11.20
CA PHE A 723 -19.18 -3.73 12.13
C PHE A 723 -19.31 -4.34 13.51
N ALA A 724 -19.85 -5.56 13.62
CA ALA A 724 -19.95 -6.30 14.88
C ALA A 724 -18.57 -6.51 15.52
N ALA A 725 -17.57 -6.94 14.75
CA ALA A 725 -16.21 -7.20 15.24
C ALA A 725 -15.50 -5.98 15.86
N TYR A 726 -15.96 -4.76 15.55
CA TYR A 726 -15.51 -3.53 16.20
C TYR A 726 -16.51 -3.02 17.24
N ALA A 727 -17.82 -3.11 16.99
CA ALA A 727 -18.85 -2.67 17.94
C ALA A 727 -18.77 -3.43 19.28
N ASP A 728 -18.33 -4.69 19.23
CA ASP A 728 -18.16 -5.56 20.39
C ASP A 728 -16.87 -5.26 21.18
N GLU A 729 -15.97 -4.43 20.63
CA GLU A 729 -14.74 -3.96 21.31
C GLU A 729 -15.00 -2.73 22.20
N GLY A 730 -16.24 -2.56 22.69
CA GLY A 730 -16.61 -1.46 23.59
C GLY A 730 -16.86 -0.12 22.89
N LEU A 731 -17.08 -0.12 21.56
CA LEU A 731 -17.46 1.10 20.85
C LEU A 731 -18.93 1.45 21.11
N GLU A 732 -19.19 2.69 21.46
CA GLU A 732 -20.55 3.23 21.64
C GLU A 732 -21.15 3.75 20.33
N ARG A 733 -20.30 4.23 19.41
CA ARG A 733 -20.67 4.55 18.03
C ARG A 733 -19.58 4.08 17.08
N LEU A 734 -19.95 3.76 15.85
CA LEU A 734 -19.04 3.38 14.78
C LEU A 734 -19.50 4.00 13.45
N THR A 735 -18.64 4.85 12.88
CA THR A 735 -18.81 5.35 11.53
C THR A 735 -18.40 4.28 10.52
N PRO A 736 -19.27 3.93 9.54
CA PRO A 736 -18.92 2.93 8.53
C PRO A 736 -17.90 3.46 7.52
N ALA A 737 -17.25 2.57 6.79
CA ALA A 737 -16.27 2.91 5.77
C ALA A 737 -16.86 3.85 4.69
N HIS A 738 -16.10 4.87 4.29
CA HIS A 738 -16.51 5.82 3.23
C HIS A 738 -16.60 5.19 1.84
N ASP A 739 -16.13 3.95 1.67
CA ASP A 739 -16.32 3.17 0.45
C ASP A 739 -17.79 2.75 0.21
N LEU A 740 -18.67 2.85 1.21
CA LEU A 740 -20.08 2.50 1.08
C LEU A 740 -20.90 3.62 0.42
N SER A 741 -21.68 3.28 -0.60
CA SER A 741 -22.75 4.14 -1.10
C SER A 741 -23.88 4.28 -0.06
N GLY A 742 -24.76 5.27 -0.22
CA GLY A 742 -25.90 5.42 0.69
C GLY A 742 -26.83 4.22 0.71
N SER A 743 -27.04 3.58 -0.45
CA SER A 743 -27.77 2.31 -0.55
C SER A 743 -27.05 1.13 0.12
N ALA A 744 -25.71 1.14 0.16
CA ALA A 744 -24.93 0.13 0.88
C ALA A 744 -24.96 0.36 2.40
N ILE A 745 -24.97 1.62 2.86
CA ILE A 745 -25.19 1.97 4.27
C ILE A 745 -26.58 1.55 4.73
N ALA A 746 -27.62 1.79 3.93
CA ALA A 746 -28.98 1.31 4.20
C ALA A 746 -29.03 -0.22 4.29
N SER A 747 -28.32 -0.92 3.39
CA SER A 747 -28.18 -2.38 3.46
C SER A 747 -27.48 -2.84 4.73
N LEU A 748 -26.42 -2.16 5.15
CA LEU A 748 -25.72 -2.45 6.40
C LEU A 748 -26.65 -2.31 7.59
N ALA A 749 -27.37 -1.19 7.70
CA ALA A 749 -28.31 -0.94 8.79
C ALA A 749 -29.35 -2.06 8.93
N ARG A 750 -29.91 -2.56 7.82
CA ARG A 750 -30.84 -3.70 7.83
C ARG A 750 -30.26 -4.99 8.37
N ASN A 751 -28.98 -5.24 8.09
CA ASN A 751 -28.31 -6.46 8.49
C ASN A 751 -27.75 -6.40 9.92
N LEU A 752 -27.84 -5.25 10.59
CA LEU A 752 -27.48 -5.09 12.00
C LEU A 752 -28.67 -5.37 12.91
N SER A 753 -28.40 -5.95 14.08
CA SER A 753 -29.36 -6.02 15.17
C SER A 753 -29.78 -4.61 15.60
N PRO A 754 -30.97 -4.42 16.19
CA PRO A 754 -31.41 -3.10 16.65
C PRO A 754 -30.39 -2.41 17.57
N GLN A 755 -29.78 -3.15 18.50
CA GLN A 755 -28.77 -2.61 19.42
C GLN A 755 -27.50 -2.16 18.68
N ARG A 756 -27.03 -2.92 17.69
CA ARG A 756 -25.86 -2.54 16.88
C ARG A 756 -26.19 -1.41 15.91
N ARG A 757 -27.41 -1.38 15.37
CA ARG A 757 -27.90 -0.31 14.49
C ARG A 757 -27.93 1.04 15.21
N MET A 758 -28.24 1.06 16.50
CA MET A 758 -28.16 2.29 17.32
C MET A 758 -26.75 2.86 17.45
N LYS A 759 -25.70 2.03 17.22
CA LYS A 759 -24.30 2.45 17.21
C LYS A 759 -23.83 2.94 15.83
N LEU A 760 -24.60 2.73 14.76
CA LEU A 760 -24.21 3.10 13.40
C LEU A 760 -24.33 4.62 13.19
N GLU A 761 -23.23 5.27 12.82
CA GLU A 761 -23.16 6.74 12.62
C GLU A 761 -22.62 7.10 11.23
N PRO A 762 -23.44 7.07 10.16
CA PRO A 762 -23.03 7.52 8.83
C PRO A 762 -22.80 9.03 8.75
N VAL A 763 -21.90 9.44 7.86
CA VAL A 763 -21.57 10.85 7.64
C VAL A 763 -22.46 11.44 6.54
N LEU A 764 -23.23 12.47 6.89
CA LEU A 764 -24.16 13.18 6.00
C LEU A 764 -23.48 14.25 5.16
N HIS A 765 -22.47 14.93 5.69
CA HIS A 765 -21.78 16.01 4.98
C HIS A 765 -20.30 15.95 5.29
N GLN A 766 -19.47 15.98 4.25
CA GLN A 766 -18.01 15.93 4.42
C GLN A 766 -17.27 16.24 3.13
N HIS A 767 -16.07 16.79 3.26
CA HIS A 767 -15.04 16.70 2.23
C HIS A 767 -14.27 15.39 2.41
N LEU A 768 -14.29 14.51 1.40
CA LEU A 768 -13.58 13.23 1.51
C LEU A 768 -12.06 13.43 1.66
N PRO A 769 -11.39 12.76 2.62
CA PRO A 769 -9.93 12.80 2.73
C PRO A 769 -9.32 11.87 1.66
N ILE A 770 -9.03 12.44 0.49
CA ILE A 770 -8.65 11.69 -0.73
C ILE A 770 -7.25 11.07 -0.66
N PHE A 771 -6.34 11.68 0.10
CA PHE A 771 -5.02 11.14 0.42
C PHE A 771 -4.71 11.35 1.89
N HIS A 772 -4.14 10.35 2.55
CA HIS A 772 -3.51 10.47 3.88
C HIS A 772 -2.10 9.90 3.80
N SER A 773 -1.06 10.69 4.07
CA SER A 773 0.32 10.44 3.63
C SER A 773 1.35 10.78 4.70
N SER A 774 2.41 9.96 4.82
CA SER A 774 3.61 10.30 5.62
C SER A 774 4.57 11.26 4.92
N HIS A 775 4.34 11.58 3.64
CA HIS A 775 5.06 12.65 2.95
C HIS A 775 4.43 14.00 3.27
N CYS A 776 5.22 14.88 3.90
CA CYS A 776 4.79 16.22 4.31
C CYS A 776 5.16 17.26 3.24
N LEU A 777 4.17 17.80 2.52
CA LEU A 777 4.33 18.86 1.53
C LEU A 777 4.82 20.16 2.16
N TYR A 778 4.38 20.46 3.38
CA TYR A 778 4.89 21.61 4.14
C TYR A 778 6.40 21.50 4.36
N ALA A 779 6.86 20.36 4.85
CA ALA A 779 8.28 20.14 5.04
C ALA A 779 9.04 20.07 3.70
N ARG A 780 8.41 19.58 2.62
CA ARG A 780 9.02 19.51 1.30
C ARG A 780 9.32 20.88 0.69
N TYR A 781 8.41 21.83 0.85
CA TYR A 781 8.44 23.14 0.18
C TYR A 781 8.93 24.28 1.07
N LEU A 782 8.60 24.23 2.36
CA LEU A 782 8.78 25.36 3.28
C LEU A 782 9.85 25.10 4.35
N SER A 783 10.44 23.90 4.37
CA SER A 783 11.45 23.51 5.36
C SER A 783 12.52 22.56 4.77
N LYS A 784 13.53 22.25 5.58
CA LYS A 784 14.51 21.18 5.33
C LYS A 784 14.40 20.04 6.35
N GLY A 785 13.48 20.14 7.32
CA GLY A 785 13.21 19.11 8.31
C GLY A 785 12.49 17.90 7.71
N ASN A 786 12.47 16.81 8.48
CA ASN A 786 11.90 15.51 8.08
C ASN A 786 10.93 14.92 9.11
N SER A 787 10.64 15.67 10.17
CA SER A 787 9.80 15.26 11.29
C SER A 787 9.18 16.47 11.96
N TYR A 788 8.22 16.23 12.86
CA TYR A 788 7.67 17.29 13.71
C TYR A 788 8.77 17.99 14.53
N ALA A 789 9.79 17.27 14.99
CA ALA A 789 10.84 17.82 15.85
C ALA A 789 11.80 18.81 15.14
N ASP A 790 11.92 18.75 13.82
CA ASP A 790 12.92 19.51 13.05
C ASP A 790 12.34 20.29 11.86
N CYS A 791 11.03 20.21 11.58
CA CYS A 791 10.41 20.94 10.48
C CYS A 791 10.17 22.43 10.77
N GLY A 792 10.21 22.85 12.04
CA GLY A 792 9.94 24.23 12.46
C GLY A 792 8.47 24.63 12.43
N HIS A 793 7.57 23.64 12.40
CA HIS A 793 6.11 23.80 12.43
C HIS A 793 5.59 24.84 11.43
N VAL A 794 6.08 24.78 10.21
CA VAL A 794 5.70 25.72 9.14
C VAL A 794 4.22 25.59 8.73
N CYS A 795 3.59 24.44 9.00
CA CYS A 795 2.17 24.21 8.79
C CYS A 795 1.26 25.09 9.66
N GLU A 796 1.76 25.67 10.75
CA GLU A 796 0.99 26.54 11.64
C GLU A 796 0.85 27.97 11.11
N ARG A 797 1.69 28.34 10.13
CA ARG A 797 1.80 29.71 9.61
C ARG A 797 1.45 29.84 8.13
N HIS A 798 1.39 28.71 7.43
CA HIS A 798 1.20 28.65 5.99
C HIS A 798 0.06 27.70 5.64
N LYS A 799 -0.64 27.96 4.54
CA LYS A 799 -1.63 27.06 3.96
C LYS A 799 -1.12 26.49 2.65
N ILE A 800 -1.26 25.18 2.47
CA ILE A 800 -0.92 24.51 1.20
C ILE A 800 -2.18 23.92 0.59
N HIS A 801 -2.34 24.16 -0.70
CA HIS A 801 -3.35 23.55 -1.54
C HIS A 801 -2.72 22.83 -2.74
N LEU A 802 -3.42 21.82 -3.24
CA LEU A 802 -3.12 21.16 -4.50
C LEU A 802 -4.21 21.50 -5.50
N GLN A 803 -3.86 22.23 -6.56
CA GLN A 803 -4.76 22.49 -7.66
C GLN A 803 -4.63 21.41 -8.73
N ASP A 804 -5.73 20.74 -9.06
CA ASP A 804 -5.77 19.71 -10.10
C ASP A 804 -5.88 20.29 -11.52
N GLU A 805 -5.86 19.43 -12.54
CA GLU A 805 -5.98 19.84 -13.94
C GLU A 805 -7.35 20.45 -14.31
N ASN A 806 -8.37 20.24 -13.48
CA ASN A 806 -9.71 20.81 -13.62
C ASN A 806 -9.87 22.15 -12.88
N GLY A 807 -8.82 22.61 -12.19
CA GLY A 807 -8.83 23.82 -11.36
C GLY A 807 -9.50 23.64 -9.99
N GLN A 808 -9.79 22.41 -9.57
CA GLN A 808 -10.28 22.11 -8.23
C GLN A 808 -9.17 22.35 -7.22
N ASP A 809 -9.51 23.00 -6.11
CA ASP A 809 -8.55 23.43 -5.09
C ASP A 809 -8.63 22.54 -3.85
N HIS A 810 -7.64 21.67 -3.67
CA HIS A 810 -7.64 20.66 -2.62
C HIS A 810 -6.80 21.10 -1.43
N LEU A 811 -7.44 21.38 -0.29
CA LEU A 811 -6.75 21.75 0.94
C LEU A 811 -5.87 20.60 1.45
N VAL A 812 -4.66 20.93 1.88
CA VAL A 812 -3.73 20.01 2.54
C VAL A 812 -3.60 20.42 4.01
N LEU A 813 -3.93 19.51 4.93
CA LEU A 813 -3.70 19.71 6.36
C LEU A 813 -2.59 18.78 6.86
N ALA A 814 -1.80 19.21 7.84
CA ALA A 814 -0.77 18.41 8.50
C ALA A 814 -1.18 18.11 9.95
N ASP A 815 -1.18 16.84 10.35
CA ASP A 815 -1.46 16.45 11.73
C ASP A 815 -0.23 16.58 12.66
N LEU A 816 -0.42 16.25 13.94
CA LEU A 816 0.60 16.28 14.99
C LEU A 816 1.87 15.45 14.69
N GLY A 817 1.81 14.47 13.79
CA GLY A 817 2.98 13.69 13.35
C GLY A 817 3.49 14.09 11.98
N CYS A 818 3.16 15.30 11.51
CA CYS A 818 3.48 15.80 10.17
C CYS A 818 2.95 14.93 9.04
N ARG A 819 1.88 14.16 9.25
CA ARG A 819 1.21 13.43 8.15
C ARG A 819 0.25 14.37 7.46
N ASN A 820 0.27 14.37 6.13
CA ASN A 820 -0.65 15.18 5.35
C ASN A 820 -1.93 14.45 5.00
N THR A 821 -3.06 15.15 5.18
CA THR A 821 -4.35 14.78 4.62
C THR A 821 -4.73 15.80 3.55
N VAL A 822 -4.98 15.31 2.34
CA VAL A 822 -5.53 16.12 1.24
C VAL A 822 -7.04 15.90 1.22
N PHE A 823 -7.82 16.97 1.31
CA PHE A 823 -9.27 16.92 1.27
C PHE A 823 -9.79 17.19 -0.14
N ASN A 824 -10.86 16.49 -0.53
CA ASN A 824 -11.53 16.76 -1.80
C ASN A 824 -12.07 18.19 -1.81
N ALA A 825 -11.90 18.92 -2.91
CA ALA A 825 -12.32 20.31 -3.01
C ALA A 825 -13.84 20.46 -2.85
N GLN A 826 -14.60 19.60 -3.53
CA GLN A 826 -16.05 19.57 -3.42
C GLN A 826 -16.51 18.66 -2.27
N ALA A 827 -17.40 19.16 -1.42
CA ALA A 827 -18.04 18.37 -0.38
C ALA A 827 -18.96 17.29 -0.98
N GLN A 828 -19.19 16.21 -0.24
CA GLN A 828 -20.27 15.28 -0.52
C GLN A 828 -21.41 15.41 0.51
N SER A 829 -22.64 15.21 0.05
CA SER A 829 -23.85 15.26 0.86
C SER A 829 -24.72 14.02 0.67
N GLY A 830 -25.14 13.43 1.78
CA GLY A 830 -26.12 12.35 1.91
C GLY A 830 -27.56 12.84 2.01
N ALA A 831 -27.84 14.08 1.61
CA ALA A 831 -29.19 14.64 1.65
C ALA A 831 -30.21 13.76 0.92
N ASP A 832 -29.85 13.26 -0.26
CA ASP A 832 -30.70 12.40 -1.08
C ASP A 832 -30.92 11.01 -0.48
N THR A 833 -30.09 10.59 0.47
CA THR A 833 -30.13 9.24 1.08
C THR A 833 -30.69 9.27 2.50
N LEU A 834 -30.92 10.45 3.08
CA LEU A 834 -31.36 10.57 4.46
C LEU A 834 -32.74 9.95 4.69
N ALA A 835 -33.67 10.11 3.75
CA ALA A 835 -35.01 9.51 3.87
C ALA A 835 -34.92 7.98 4.00
N ASP A 836 -34.15 7.34 3.12
CA ASP A 836 -33.91 5.89 3.16
C ASP A 836 -33.23 5.48 4.48
N TRP A 837 -32.24 6.25 4.95
CA TRP A 837 -31.55 5.96 6.21
C TRP A 837 -32.46 6.07 7.44
N LEU A 838 -33.37 7.05 7.46
CA LEU A 838 -34.38 7.18 8.51
C LEU A 838 -35.37 6.00 8.48
N GLU A 839 -35.80 5.58 7.28
CA GLU A 839 -36.71 4.43 7.11
C GLU A 839 -36.08 3.12 7.58
N GLU A 840 -34.76 2.95 7.42
CA GLU A 840 -34.02 1.78 7.93
C GLU A 840 -33.72 1.86 9.44
N GLY A 841 -34.15 2.93 10.13
CA GLY A 841 -34.01 3.09 11.58
C GLY A 841 -32.63 3.54 12.05
N ILE A 842 -31.87 4.26 11.21
CA ILE A 842 -30.62 4.92 11.63
C ILE A 842 -30.98 6.15 12.46
N ALA A 843 -30.38 6.29 13.65
CA ALA A 843 -30.68 7.37 14.58
C ALA A 843 -29.52 8.37 14.79
N ARG A 844 -28.30 7.99 14.41
CA ARG A 844 -27.09 8.79 14.63
C ARG A 844 -26.47 9.16 13.30
N TYR A 845 -26.03 10.40 13.16
CA TYR A 845 -25.41 10.91 11.94
C TYR A 845 -24.26 11.83 12.30
N ARG A 846 -23.32 12.01 11.37
CA ARG A 846 -22.22 12.96 11.52
C ARG A 846 -22.18 13.99 10.40
N ILE A 847 -21.87 15.24 10.75
CA ILE A 847 -21.52 16.32 9.81
C ILE A 847 -20.07 16.71 10.08
N GLU A 848 -19.26 16.83 9.03
CA GLU A 848 -17.84 17.17 9.16
C GLU A 848 -17.51 18.44 8.37
N PHE A 849 -16.82 19.36 9.04
CA PHE A 849 -16.27 20.58 8.46
C PHE A 849 -14.75 20.51 8.39
N VAL A 850 -14.17 21.05 7.34
CA VAL A 850 -12.72 21.15 7.14
C VAL A 850 -12.24 22.56 7.42
N ASP A 851 -12.56 23.52 6.54
CA ASP A 851 -12.10 24.90 6.63
C ASP A 851 -13.20 25.92 6.33
N GLU A 852 -14.46 25.49 6.38
CA GLU A 852 -15.63 26.34 6.31
C GLU A 852 -15.66 27.31 7.50
N ASN A 853 -15.94 28.59 7.22
CA ASN A 853 -16.06 29.62 8.25
C ASN A 853 -17.32 29.45 9.12
N GLY A 854 -17.41 30.19 10.23
CA GLY A 854 -18.51 30.05 11.19
C GLY A 854 -19.91 30.35 10.61
N GLU A 855 -20.03 31.20 9.59
CA GLU A 855 -21.30 31.45 8.89
C GLU A 855 -21.70 30.27 8.02
N SER A 856 -20.78 29.76 7.20
CA SER A 856 -20.95 28.53 6.41
C SER A 856 -21.37 27.36 7.29
N VAL A 857 -20.72 27.16 8.45
CA VAL A 857 -21.08 26.11 9.42
C VAL A 857 -22.54 26.22 9.86
N ARG A 858 -22.98 27.40 10.31
CA ARG A 858 -24.37 27.61 10.76
C ARG A 858 -25.38 27.40 9.63
N ASN A 859 -25.06 27.85 8.41
CA ASN A 859 -25.92 27.69 7.25
C ASN A 859 -26.10 26.22 6.88
N VAL A 860 -25.01 25.43 6.88
CA VAL A 860 -25.06 23.99 6.62
C VAL A 860 -25.87 23.27 7.70
N LEU A 861 -25.62 23.56 8.98
CA LEU A 861 -26.37 22.95 10.08
C LEU A 861 -27.87 23.28 10.03
N GLY A 862 -28.22 24.54 9.72
CA GLY A 862 -29.61 24.96 9.50
C GLY A 862 -30.26 24.19 8.37
N ALA A 863 -29.57 24.04 7.24
CA ALA A 863 -30.10 23.31 6.08
C ALA A 863 -30.34 21.81 6.38
N TYR A 864 -29.46 21.16 7.14
CA TYR A 864 -29.70 19.78 7.59
C TYR A 864 -30.80 19.69 8.65
N SER A 865 -30.93 20.67 9.55
CA SER A 865 -32.04 20.74 10.50
C SER A 865 -33.39 20.81 9.81
N ASP A 866 -33.51 21.65 8.77
CA ASP A 866 -34.71 21.70 7.94
C ASP A 866 -34.97 20.37 7.22
N LEU A 867 -33.92 19.71 6.73
CA LEU A 867 -34.02 18.41 6.08
C LEU A 867 -34.51 17.31 7.05
N PHE A 868 -34.01 17.28 8.29
CA PHE A 868 -34.48 16.36 9.32
C PHE A 868 -35.93 16.64 9.71
N ALA A 869 -36.31 17.91 9.87
CA ALA A 869 -37.69 18.31 10.13
C ALA A 869 -38.63 17.86 8.98
N ALA A 870 -38.14 17.88 7.74
CA ALA A 870 -38.83 17.36 6.56
C ALA A 870 -38.74 15.84 6.38
N ARG A 871 -38.18 15.09 7.35
CA ARG A 871 -37.94 13.63 7.29
C ARG A 871 -37.22 13.20 6.01
N GLY A 872 -36.17 13.93 5.64
CA GLY A 872 -35.36 13.66 4.44
C GLY A 872 -35.99 14.08 3.11
N ARG A 873 -37.19 14.69 3.12
CA ARG A 873 -37.91 15.10 1.91
C ARG A 873 -37.77 16.61 1.65
N ALA A 874 -36.57 17.09 1.33
CA ALA A 874 -36.37 18.50 0.96
C ALA A 874 -36.16 18.70 -0.56
N PRO A 875 -36.78 19.73 -1.19
CA PRO A 875 -36.54 20.11 -2.59
C PRO A 875 -35.39 21.15 -2.77
N GLU A 876 -35.27 21.73 -3.97
CA GLU A 876 -34.14 22.49 -4.56
C GLU A 876 -33.32 23.50 -3.71
N PRO A 877 -33.81 24.26 -2.71
CA PRO A 877 -32.96 25.23 -2.03
C PRO A 877 -31.78 24.62 -1.25
N LEU A 878 -31.87 23.36 -0.79
CA LEU A 878 -30.77 22.70 -0.08
C LEU A 878 -29.50 22.63 -0.94
N TRP A 879 -29.63 22.14 -2.17
CA TRP A 879 -28.49 22.06 -3.07
C TRP A 879 -27.97 23.43 -3.46
N SER A 880 -28.83 24.45 -3.56
CA SER A 880 -28.38 25.83 -3.79
C SER A 880 -27.58 26.37 -2.61
N LEU A 881 -28.01 26.11 -1.37
CA LEU A 881 -27.31 26.52 -0.15
C LEU A 881 -25.96 25.82 -0.03
N LEU A 882 -25.94 24.49 -0.16
CA LEU A 882 -24.71 23.70 -0.13
C LEU A 882 -23.75 24.06 -1.28
N SER A 883 -24.27 24.54 -2.42
CA SER A 883 -23.43 25.00 -3.53
C SER A 883 -22.77 26.35 -3.27
N GLY A 884 -23.32 27.14 -2.33
CA GLY A 884 -22.80 28.45 -1.95
C GLY A 884 -21.91 28.42 -0.70
N VAL A 885 -21.57 27.24 -0.18
CA VAL A 885 -20.66 27.10 0.97
C VAL A 885 -19.26 27.48 0.52
N GLU A 886 -18.72 28.51 1.16
CA GLU A 886 -17.37 29.00 0.91
C GLU A 886 -16.36 28.35 1.86
N ASP A 887 -15.19 28.00 1.30
CA ASP A 887 -14.00 27.59 2.03
C ASP A 887 -13.31 28.80 2.71
N SER A 888 -12.19 28.55 3.40
CA SER A 888 -11.46 29.62 4.09
C SER A 888 -10.80 30.65 3.16
N ASN A 889 -10.74 30.38 1.86
CA ASN A 889 -10.26 31.28 0.81
C ASN A 889 -11.40 32.00 0.07
N GLY A 890 -12.66 31.79 0.48
CA GLY A 890 -13.85 32.36 -0.17
C GLY A 890 -14.24 31.66 -1.46
N ASN A 891 -13.72 30.46 -1.75
CA ASN A 891 -14.11 29.70 -2.92
C ASN A 891 -15.34 28.83 -2.60
N ALA A 892 -16.37 28.92 -3.44
CA ALA A 892 -17.51 28.02 -3.38
C ALA A 892 -17.31 26.82 -4.34
N GLN A 893 -16.71 25.73 -3.84
CA GLN A 893 -16.56 24.46 -4.59
C GLN A 893 -17.87 23.63 -4.59
N GLY A 894 -18.79 23.99 -3.71
CA GLY A 894 -20.12 23.41 -3.57
C GLY A 894 -20.14 21.98 -3.00
N ALA A 895 -21.31 21.35 -3.05
CA ALA A 895 -21.50 19.96 -2.65
C ALA A 895 -22.15 19.13 -3.77
N SER A 896 -21.82 17.84 -3.82
CA SER A 896 -22.51 16.87 -4.67
C SER A 896 -22.88 15.61 -3.90
N VAL A 897 -23.58 14.67 -4.53
CA VAL A 897 -23.86 13.38 -3.88
C VAL A 897 -22.59 12.52 -3.74
N GLY A 898 -21.52 12.82 -4.50
CA GLY A 898 -20.24 12.14 -4.37
C GLY A 898 -20.36 10.61 -4.39
N SER A 899 -19.56 9.95 -3.56
CA SER A 899 -19.49 8.47 -3.41
C SER A 899 -20.78 7.82 -2.90
N LEU A 900 -21.70 8.60 -2.31
CA LEU A 900 -22.96 8.09 -1.78
C LEU A 900 -23.92 7.61 -2.88
N ARG A 901 -23.68 7.94 -4.15
CA ARG A 901 -24.26 7.27 -5.32
C ARG A 901 -23.27 6.28 -5.92
N SER A 902 -23.68 5.02 -6.00
CA SER A 902 -22.92 3.96 -6.65
C SER A 902 -22.69 4.25 -8.14
N GLU A 903 -21.65 3.62 -8.71
CA GLU A 903 -21.35 3.77 -10.14
C GLU A 903 -22.53 3.36 -11.03
N LYS A 904 -23.29 2.32 -10.64
CA LYS A 904 -24.50 1.88 -11.36
C LYS A 904 -25.59 2.95 -11.33
N GLU A 905 -25.85 3.56 -10.17
CA GLU A 905 -26.83 4.64 -10.02
C GLU A 905 -26.41 5.88 -10.83
N ARG A 906 -25.12 6.24 -10.81
CA ARG A 906 -24.56 7.33 -11.63
C ARG A 906 -24.72 7.08 -13.13
N LYS A 907 -24.52 5.84 -13.60
CA LYS A 907 -24.70 5.46 -15.02
C LYS A 907 -26.18 5.42 -15.41
N ALA A 908 -27.05 4.89 -14.56
CA ALA A 908 -28.50 4.85 -14.79
C ALA A 908 -29.11 6.25 -14.91
N GLY A 909 -28.65 7.20 -14.08
CA GLY A 909 -29.06 8.62 -14.15
C GLY A 909 -28.67 9.30 -15.47
N LYS A 910 -27.56 8.92 -16.10
CA LYS A 910 -27.16 9.45 -17.42
C LYS A 910 -28.02 8.95 -18.58
N GLY A 911 -28.74 7.83 -18.40
CA GLY A 911 -29.66 7.27 -19.40
C GLY A 911 -31.04 7.94 -19.45
N ARG A 912 -31.42 8.67 -18.39
CA ARG A 912 -32.64 9.49 -18.34
C ARG A 912 -32.32 10.97 -18.55
N LYS A 913 -31.74 11.33 -19.70
CA LYS A 913 -31.90 12.71 -20.20
C LYS A 913 -33.21 12.78 -20.96
N THR A 914 -34.26 13.19 -20.25
CA THR A 914 -35.47 13.73 -20.85
C THR A 914 -35.08 14.82 -21.86
N THR A 915 -35.80 14.87 -22.96
CA THR A 915 -35.58 15.64 -24.19
C THR A 915 -35.66 17.17 -24.02
N GLY A 916 -35.39 17.72 -22.83
CA GLY A 916 -35.68 19.12 -22.46
C GLY A 916 -34.52 19.94 -21.88
N GLN A 917 -33.27 19.45 -21.84
CA GLN A 917 -32.13 20.24 -21.34
C GLN A 917 -30.90 20.12 -22.25
N ARG A 918 -30.99 20.76 -23.42
CA ARG A 918 -29.83 21.15 -24.24
C ARG A 918 -30.04 22.58 -24.70
N ARG A 919 -29.89 23.55 -23.79
CA ARG A 919 -29.65 24.97 -24.13
C ARG A 919 -29.30 25.79 -22.89
N SER A 920 -28.03 25.71 -22.51
CA SER A 920 -27.25 26.82 -21.94
C SER A 920 -25.85 26.26 -21.60
N HIS A 921 -24.82 27.10 -21.62
CA HIS A 921 -23.40 26.77 -21.44
C HIS A 921 -22.65 26.32 -22.71
N LYS A 922 -22.59 27.23 -23.70
CA LYS A 922 -21.36 27.45 -24.46
C LYS A 922 -20.86 28.86 -24.14
N VAL A 923 -19.89 28.95 -23.22
CA VAL A 923 -19.06 30.15 -23.07
C VAL A 923 -18.04 30.10 -24.20
N VAL A 924 -18.16 31.01 -25.16
CA VAL A 924 -17.24 31.17 -26.29
C VAL A 924 -16.23 32.25 -25.92
N VAL A 925 -14.97 31.85 -25.74
CA VAL A 925 -13.82 32.75 -25.69
C VAL A 925 -13.65 33.37 -27.09
N ARG A 926 -13.87 34.68 -27.22
CA ARG A 926 -13.59 35.44 -28.45
C ARG A 926 -12.09 35.76 -28.51
N ARG A 927 -11.40 35.29 -29.55
CA ARG A 927 -10.20 35.94 -30.12
C ARG A 927 -10.55 36.50 -31.49
N GLY A 928 -10.06 37.70 -31.75
CA GLY A 928 -10.42 38.51 -32.89
C GLY A 928 -9.71 38.16 -34.21
N ASN A 929 -10.24 38.86 -35.20
CA ASN A 929 -9.72 39.21 -36.52
C ASN A 929 -10.00 38.33 -37.76
N ASP A 930 -10.46 39.11 -38.73
CA ASP A 930 -10.43 39.04 -40.18
C ASP A 930 -11.56 38.42 -40.99
N ALA A 931 -12.05 39.30 -41.86
CA ALA A 931 -13.18 39.20 -42.73
C ALA A 931 -12.82 38.51 -44.04
N THR A 932 -13.66 37.58 -44.50
CA THR A 932 -14.19 37.54 -45.88
C THR A 932 -15.24 36.43 -46.02
N PRO A 933 -16.33 36.62 -46.79
CA PRO A 933 -17.41 35.64 -46.87
C PRO A 933 -17.29 34.78 -48.12
N ARG A 934 -17.57 33.46 -48.03
CA ARG A 934 -18.33 32.74 -49.09
C ARG A 934 -18.69 31.28 -48.79
N ARG A 935 -20.00 31.04 -48.94
CA ARG A 935 -20.71 29.88 -49.53
C ARG A 935 -20.78 28.55 -48.78
N LYS A 936 -21.98 28.37 -48.20
CA LYS A 936 -22.77 27.13 -48.09
C LYS A 936 -22.49 26.10 -49.20
N LYS A 937 -22.26 24.84 -48.81
CA LYS A 937 -22.88 23.65 -49.42
C LYS A 937 -22.97 22.52 -48.39
N ALA A 938 -24.21 22.10 -48.12
CA ALA A 938 -24.55 20.88 -47.41
C ALA A 938 -24.41 19.68 -48.37
N LYS A 939 -23.97 18.52 -47.85
CA LYS A 939 -24.64 17.22 -48.04
C LYS A 939 -23.85 16.06 -47.40
N THR A 940 -24.50 15.43 -46.41
CA THR A 940 -24.63 13.96 -46.21
C THR A 940 -23.39 13.07 -46.42
N ARG A 941 -22.83 12.52 -45.34
CA ARG A 941 -23.24 11.22 -44.78
C ARG A 941 -22.73 11.08 -43.35
#